data_AF-A0AA86QCL5-F1
#
_entry.id   AF-A0AA86QCL5-F1
#
_cell.length_a   1.000
_cell.length_b   1.000
_cell.length_c   1.000
_cell.angle_alpha   90.00
_cell.angle_beta   90.00
_cell.angle_gamma   90.00
#
_symmetry.space_group_name_H-M   'P 1'
#
loop_
_entity.id
_entity.type
_entity.pdbx_description
1 polymer ?
#
loop_
_entity_poly.entity_id
_entity_poly.type
_entity_poly.pdbx_seq_one_letter_code
_entity_poly.pdbx_strand_id
1 'polypeptide(L)'
;MSVCSLLCIVFIRKPKVSHQVYIPSIVIATLLMYTSLKYFDRSSSSSQIVSFKLLFIPAAAIQIISVLSIQQTNIFVTQLFKTQFKFPLKTVTSVIAYVYFAFIVLINILDEETSKEMQMLMSQYYFQIYIKRRKSFYNDYLNVTGNQNSEGSADAFVKDILERSYVHVCILVVGNALIVAVSCFYIISQFVQFTKYVITVRSENFNHKQVNNTKNPKSFFTRPQLLKQIYIICLILTHYGLFVSFWFSSGSTFRMIAPAQWNLYKSQKTPKLKANEYKQFVDNFRTQNQLKSNEDWLDQRNVPEFPTVYAEKSIVCSYNPNIEYCQQQLNEYTSPQDAPNVVLVVVESFSPGPMMLENNVVQSQTSIVDGPLYKQQFLPHLRSLSESGVSFASLSSNGLPTVFGWHSLMTGEIPYSNSINMAQSVFNDVDDFPSYFKQQGYHTMYVSPSSFKFDGKHNWLFRGREVLDSEEQLNHMPLWFDDVYQYFPNETQLNELNLEASQYQTWIPDRITASQFISHFEQAKTNQSAPVLGVWATVDTHMPFSGQDDNKFYEQFKFGEGISGFGSNKRVDRYSTVVKYTDHYIGQVVDFLRNNYNNTVVVVLGDHGAREVPSYRNSTVDKMDPFSALYDDSCNDLPFSNDQQFTTSAVISYLGDDSYIKQLFEPIYQKVVKVPTDHQDMIRTLYDIVEQSTGKHLASSRNGRNLFELTQNLMSNTLLRSHWSLRSTHLHSELATQDTIYRFHSLGARGQVFSGIYPTCVTNESRDNISKLQFKQFSNYQKFFDYLQRNNKQFNYQFRNESCVYPTVCRFPNSHQSYNENMPKSIICSVIIFGVCLGVFLYVCLLLWKTIVVYVDDVINRSNRLKTQQFRQKLKPLMLLYENNPVTPVSQSSSPEP
;
A
#
# COMPACT_ATOMS: atom_id res chain seq x y z
N MET A 1 -2.95 -31.49 12.25
CA MET A 1 -2.19 -32.75 12.08
C MET A 1 -3.01 -34.00 12.37
N SER A 2 -3.79 -34.05 13.46
CA SER A 2 -4.57 -35.24 13.86
C SER A 2 -5.59 -35.74 12.82
N VAL A 3 -6.19 -34.85 12.03
CA VAL A 3 -7.10 -35.21 10.92
C VAL A 3 -6.35 -35.84 9.73
N CYS A 4 -5.14 -35.36 9.41
CA CYS A 4 -4.28 -35.98 8.38
C CYS A 4 -3.81 -37.38 8.81
N SER A 5 -3.46 -37.56 10.09
CA SER A 5 -3.12 -38.87 10.65
C SER A 5 -4.28 -39.85 10.54
N LEU A 6 -5.51 -39.39 10.80
CA LEU A 6 -6.73 -40.22 10.67
C LEU A 6 -6.99 -40.63 9.21
N LEU A 7 -6.83 -39.71 8.26
CA LEU A 7 -7.00 -40.00 6.82
C LEU A 7 -5.92 -40.94 6.29
N CYS A 8 -4.66 -40.78 6.71
CA CYS A 8 -3.58 -41.71 6.37
C CYS A 8 -3.88 -43.13 6.90
N ILE A 9 -4.38 -43.26 8.13
CA ILE A 9 -4.69 -44.56 8.73
C ILE A 9 -5.86 -45.26 8.01
N VAL A 10 -6.87 -44.51 7.56
CA VAL A 10 -8.02 -45.07 6.82
C VAL A 10 -7.62 -45.56 5.42
N PHE A 11 -6.70 -44.88 4.73
CA PHE A 11 -6.27 -45.27 3.37
C PHE A 11 -5.19 -46.36 3.33
N ILE A 12 -4.44 -46.57 4.42
CA ILE A 12 -3.37 -47.60 4.49
C ILE A 12 -3.96 -49.01 4.71
N ARG A 13 -5.19 -49.17 5.21
CA ARG A 13 -5.77 -50.48 5.58
C ARG A 13 -6.40 -51.32 4.45
N LYS A 14 -6.33 -50.92 3.16
CA LYS A 14 -6.76 -51.78 2.03
C LYS A 14 -5.62 -52.06 1.04
N PRO A 15 -5.01 -53.26 1.05
CA PRO A 15 -3.99 -53.60 0.09
C PRO A 15 -4.64 -54.20 -1.16
N LYS A 16 -4.52 -53.48 -2.27
CA LYS A 16 -4.19 -53.95 -3.63
C LYS A 16 -4.64 -52.89 -4.64
N VAL A 17 -3.66 -52.23 -5.27
CA VAL A 17 -3.73 -51.46 -6.54
C VAL A 17 -3.94 -49.92 -6.46
N SER A 18 -3.88 -49.21 -5.32
CA SER A 18 -4.10 -47.74 -5.37
C SER A 18 -3.10 -46.80 -4.67
N HIS A 19 -2.06 -47.28 -3.98
CA HIS A 19 -1.18 -46.39 -3.20
C HIS A 19 -0.44 -45.31 -4.02
N GLN A 20 -0.14 -45.55 -5.30
CA GLN A 20 0.52 -44.57 -6.17
C GLN A 20 -0.33 -43.32 -6.50
N VAL A 21 -1.65 -43.36 -6.29
CA VAL A 21 -2.57 -42.27 -6.64
C VAL A 21 -2.99 -41.45 -5.41
N TYR A 22 -3.10 -42.09 -4.25
CA TYR A 22 -3.59 -41.44 -3.03
C TYR A 22 -2.51 -40.65 -2.28
N ILE A 23 -1.25 -41.11 -2.32
CA ILE A 23 -0.15 -40.43 -1.60
C ILE A 23 0.06 -38.99 -2.09
N PRO A 24 0.16 -38.70 -3.40
CA PRO A 24 0.33 -37.32 -3.87
C PRO A 24 -0.84 -36.40 -3.50
N SER A 25 -2.08 -36.91 -3.49
CA SER A 25 -3.26 -36.12 -3.16
C SER A 25 -3.40 -35.84 -1.67
N ILE A 26 -2.96 -36.77 -0.82
CA ILE A 26 -2.83 -36.51 0.62
C ILE A 26 -1.74 -35.46 0.85
N VAL A 27 -0.60 -35.54 0.16
CA VAL A 27 0.47 -34.54 0.24
C VAL A 27 -0.02 -33.16 -0.22
N ILE A 28 -0.75 -33.09 -1.33
CA ILE A 28 -1.34 -31.85 -1.87
C ILE A 28 -2.39 -31.26 -0.92
N ALA A 29 -3.34 -32.07 -0.43
CA ALA A 29 -4.34 -31.60 0.52
C ALA A 29 -3.70 -31.16 1.84
N THR A 30 -2.64 -31.84 2.27
CA THR A 30 -1.88 -31.48 3.47
C THR A 30 -1.09 -30.19 3.25
N LEU A 31 -0.50 -29.97 2.07
CA LEU A 31 0.17 -28.71 1.72
C LEU A 31 -0.82 -27.54 1.66
N LEU A 32 -1.99 -27.70 1.03
CA LEU A 32 -3.05 -26.69 1.03
C LEU A 32 -3.55 -26.37 2.44
N MET A 33 -3.76 -27.41 3.25
CA MET A 33 -4.21 -27.26 4.62
C MET A 33 -3.11 -26.60 5.46
N TYR A 34 -1.85 -26.96 5.27
CA TYR A 34 -0.71 -26.37 5.96
C TYR A 34 -0.50 -24.90 5.58
N THR A 35 -0.52 -24.53 4.30
CA THR A 35 -0.41 -23.13 3.88
C THR A 35 -1.59 -22.32 4.40
N SER A 36 -2.81 -22.86 4.34
CA SER A 36 -4.01 -22.22 4.90
C SER A 36 -3.94 -22.05 6.42
N LEU A 37 -3.44 -23.05 7.15
CA LEU A 37 -3.28 -22.99 8.61
C LEU A 37 -2.12 -22.08 9.04
N LYS A 38 -1.01 -22.04 8.30
CA LYS A 38 0.11 -21.13 8.57
C LYS A 38 -0.30 -19.67 8.33
N TYR A 39 -1.19 -19.42 7.36
CA TYR A 39 -1.85 -18.13 7.17
C TYR A 39 -2.81 -17.80 8.33
N PHE A 40 -3.47 -18.82 8.90
CA PHE A 40 -4.36 -18.67 10.07
C PHE A 40 -3.61 -18.27 11.36
N ASP A 41 -2.42 -18.84 11.59
CA ASP A 41 -1.66 -18.72 12.83
C ASP A 41 -0.93 -17.37 12.99
N ARG A 42 -0.61 -16.68 11.88
CA ARG A 42 0.17 -15.43 11.87
C ARG A 42 -0.65 -14.13 12.02
N SER A 43 -1.99 -14.18 12.06
CA SER A 43 -2.83 -12.99 12.14
C SER A 43 -3.35 -12.78 13.57
N SER A 44 -3.07 -11.60 14.13
CA SER A 44 -3.34 -11.19 15.51
C SER A 44 -4.81 -11.34 15.94
N SER A 45 -5.04 -11.33 17.25
CA SER A 45 -6.25 -11.75 17.97
C SER A 45 -7.51 -10.88 17.82
N SER A 46 -7.62 -10.01 16.81
CA SER A 46 -8.82 -9.17 16.69
C SER A 46 -10.04 -9.97 16.23
N SER A 47 -11.19 -9.75 16.87
CA SER A 47 -12.46 -10.46 16.61
C SER A 47 -12.96 -10.31 15.17
N GLN A 48 -12.58 -9.25 14.45
CA GLN A 48 -12.94 -9.04 13.04
C GLN A 48 -12.17 -9.94 12.07
N ILE A 49 -11.02 -10.46 12.48
CA ILE A 49 -10.22 -11.41 11.69
C ILE A 49 -10.90 -12.79 11.65
N VAL A 50 -11.73 -13.13 12.64
CA VAL A 50 -12.47 -14.41 12.68
C VAL A 50 -13.43 -14.53 11.48
N SER A 51 -14.08 -13.45 11.06
CA SER A 51 -14.99 -13.45 9.91
C SER A 51 -14.27 -13.64 8.57
N PHE A 52 -13.05 -13.08 8.43
CA PHE A 52 -12.21 -13.32 7.25
C PHE A 52 -11.63 -14.74 7.26
N LYS A 53 -11.23 -15.25 8.43
CA LYS A 53 -10.78 -16.63 8.66
C LYS A 53 -11.88 -17.66 8.31
N LEU A 54 -13.14 -17.36 8.63
CA LEU A 54 -14.30 -18.20 8.33
C LEU A 54 -14.64 -18.26 6.83
N LEU A 55 -14.14 -17.35 5.99
CA LEU A 55 -14.29 -17.40 4.52
C LEU A 55 -13.20 -18.24 3.83
N PHE A 56 -11.99 -18.26 4.39
CA PHE A 56 -10.86 -19.00 3.84
C PHE A 56 -10.99 -20.52 4.03
N ILE A 57 -11.56 -20.96 5.17
CA ILE A 57 -11.78 -22.38 5.46
C ILE A 57 -12.74 -23.03 4.44
N PRO A 58 -13.91 -22.45 4.10
CA PRO A 58 -14.75 -22.93 3.01
C PRO A 58 -14.05 -22.94 1.66
N ALA A 59 -13.25 -21.92 1.33
CA ALA A 59 -12.53 -21.87 0.05
C ALA A 59 -11.49 -23.01 -0.07
N ALA A 60 -10.69 -23.22 0.98
CA ALA A 60 -9.75 -24.33 1.07
C ALA A 60 -10.47 -25.69 1.05
N ALA A 61 -11.58 -25.82 1.76
CA ALA A 61 -12.41 -27.03 1.73
C ALA A 61 -12.99 -27.31 0.34
N ILE A 62 -13.49 -26.29 -0.37
CA ILE A 62 -14.00 -26.40 -1.74
C ILE A 62 -12.88 -26.82 -2.69
N GLN A 63 -11.67 -26.28 -2.55
CA GLN A 63 -10.51 -26.69 -3.35
C GLN A 63 -10.13 -28.15 -3.08
N ILE A 64 -10.08 -28.56 -1.82
CA ILE A 64 -9.81 -29.95 -1.42
C ILE A 64 -10.89 -30.90 -1.98
N ILE A 65 -12.17 -30.54 -1.85
CA ILE A 65 -13.30 -31.31 -2.38
C ILE A 65 -13.20 -31.41 -3.91
N SER A 66 -12.83 -30.34 -4.60
CA SER A 66 -12.66 -30.34 -6.06
C SER A 66 -11.54 -31.29 -6.49
N VAL A 67 -10.40 -31.27 -5.80
CA VAL A 67 -9.27 -32.20 -6.06
C VAL A 67 -9.69 -33.65 -5.84
N LEU A 68 -10.38 -33.93 -4.73
CA LEU A 68 -10.88 -35.26 -4.41
C LEU A 68 -11.93 -35.73 -5.42
N SER A 69 -12.79 -34.83 -5.90
CA SER A 69 -13.84 -35.12 -6.89
C SER A 69 -13.26 -35.43 -8.27
N ILE A 70 -12.25 -34.67 -8.72
CA ILE A 70 -11.51 -34.92 -9.96
C ILE A 70 -10.80 -36.28 -9.88
N GLN A 71 -10.19 -36.60 -8.74
CA GLN A 71 -9.55 -37.90 -8.54
C GLN A 71 -10.54 -39.07 -8.52
N GLN A 72 -11.64 -38.96 -7.78
CA GLN A 72 -12.67 -40.00 -7.75
C GLN A 72 -13.23 -40.25 -9.14
N THR A 73 -13.47 -39.17 -9.90
CA THR A 73 -13.88 -39.25 -11.30
C THR A 73 -12.85 -40.00 -12.14
N ASN A 74 -11.55 -39.68 -11.99
CA ASN A 74 -10.47 -40.37 -12.69
C ASN A 74 -10.34 -41.85 -12.31
N ILE A 75 -10.47 -42.20 -11.03
CA ILE A 75 -10.41 -43.59 -10.55
C ILE A 75 -11.59 -44.38 -11.11
N PHE A 76 -12.79 -43.80 -11.09
CA PHE A 76 -14.00 -44.43 -11.58
C PHE A 76 -13.97 -44.62 -13.10
N VAL A 77 -13.56 -43.61 -13.86
CA VAL A 77 -13.30 -43.70 -15.31
C VAL A 77 -12.27 -44.80 -15.59
N THR A 78 -11.16 -44.82 -14.85
CA THR A 78 -10.14 -45.86 -15.02
C THR A 78 -10.68 -47.27 -14.74
N GLN A 79 -11.56 -47.44 -13.75
CA GLN A 79 -12.19 -48.73 -13.47
C GLN A 79 -13.21 -49.14 -14.54
N LEU A 80 -13.97 -48.19 -15.09
CA LEU A 80 -14.93 -48.41 -16.19
C LEU A 80 -14.27 -48.80 -17.51
N PHE A 81 -13.05 -48.32 -17.76
CA PHE A 81 -12.33 -48.52 -19.02
C PHE A 81 -11.15 -49.50 -18.92
N LYS A 82 -10.98 -50.17 -17.77
CA LYS A 82 -9.88 -51.11 -17.45
C LYS A 82 -9.69 -52.25 -18.46
N THR A 83 -10.69 -52.54 -19.29
CA THR A 83 -10.67 -53.66 -20.23
C THR A 83 -10.47 -53.29 -21.69
N GLN A 84 -10.45 -52.00 -22.08
CA GLN A 84 -10.44 -51.64 -23.51
C GLN A 84 -9.39 -50.61 -23.96
N PHE A 85 -8.69 -49.93 -23.06
CA PHE A 85 -7.77 -48.85 -23.47
C PHE A 85 -6.34 -49.08 -22.96
N LYS A 86 -5.38 -49.18 -23.88
CA LYS A 86 -3.92 -49.22 -23.60
C LYS A 86 -3.28 -47.83 -23.48
N PHE A 87 -4.05 -46.74 -23.57
CA PHE A 87 -3.50 -45.38 -23.58
C PHE A 87 -3.23 -44.88 -22.15
N PRO A 88 -2.11 -44.18 -21.86
CA PRO A 88 -1.79 -43.67 -20.52
C PRO A 88 -2.57 -42.39 -20.20
N LEU A 89 -3.90 -42.40 -20.42
CA LEU A 89 -4.79 -41.28 -20.14
C LEU A 89 -4.72 -40.85 -18.67
N LYS A 90 -4.47 -41.83 -17.78
CA LYS A 90 -4.22 -41.62 -16.35
C LYS A 90 -2.99 -40.75 -16.10
N THR A 91 -1.92 -40.92 -16.89
CA THR A 91 -0.69 -40.14 -16.76
C THR A 91 -0.91 -38.70 -17.25
N VAL A 92 -1.57 -38.53 -18.40
CA VAL A 92 -1.82 -37.19 -18.97
C VAL A 92 -2.74 -36.36 -18.08
N THR A 93 -3.86 -36.92 -17.61
CA THR A 93 -4.79 -36.21 -16.71
C THR A 93 -4.17 -35.90 -15.36
N SER A 94 -3.33 -36.79 -14.81
CA SER A 94 -2.60 -36.54 -13.57
C SER A 94 -1.56 -35.44 -13.75
N VAL A 95 -0.77 -35.45 -14.83
CA VAL A 95 0.23 -34.41 -15.12
C VAL A 95 -0.42 -33.04 -15.25
N ILE A 96 -1.57 -32.93 -15.93
CA ILE A 96 -2.28 -31.66 -16.09
C ILE A 96 -2.80 -31.15 -14.74
N ALA A 97 -3.35 -32.04 -13.90
CA ALA A 97 -3.77 -31.68 -12.56
C ALA A 97 -2.57 -31.25 -11.68
N TYR A 98 -1.42 -31.91 -11.79
CA TYR A 98 -0.21 -31.54 -11.05
C TYR A 98 0.38 -30.21 -11.51
N VAL A 99 0.43 -29.94 -12.81
CA VAL A 99 0.90 -28.66 -13.38
C VAL A 99 -0.01 -27.53 -12.91
N TYR A 100 -1.33 -27.70 -13.02
CA TYR A 100 -2.30 -26.72 -12.51
C TYR A 100 -2.14 -26.47 -11.01
N PHE A 101 -1.89 -27.53 -10.23
CA PHE A 101 -1.71 -27.42 -8.80
C PHE A 101 -0.40 -26.72 -8.42
N ALA A 102 0.70 -27.02 -9.11
CA ALA A 102 1.96 -26.31 -8.95
C ALA A 102 1.80 -24.82 -9.23
N PHE A 103 0.99 -24.43 -10.23
CA PHE A 103 0.66 -23.04 -10.50
C PHE A 103 -0.13 -22.37 -9.37
N ILE A 104 -1.11 -23.05 -8.77
CA ILE A 104 -1.85 -22.51 -7.60
C ILE A 104 -0.92 -22.31 -6.41
N VAL A 105 -0.02 -23.26 -6.14
CA VAL A 105 0.96 -23.14 -5.05
C VAL A 105 1.94 -21.99 -5.32
N LEU A 106 2.41 -21.84 -6.57
CA LEU A 106 3.29 -20.73 -6.95
C LEU A 106 2.60 -19.37 -6.78
N ILE A 107 1.34 -19.24 -7.19
CA ILE A 107 0.52 -18.03 -6.95
C ILE A 107 0.43 -17.77 -5.44
N ASN A 108 0.11 -18.77 -4.63
CA ASN A 108 -0.01 -18.59 -3.18
C ASN A 108 1.33 -18.20 -2.51
N ILE A 109 2.47 -18.69 -3.01
CA ILE A 109 3.81 -18.31 -2.49
C ILE A 109 4.14 -16.86 -2.89
N LEU A 110 3.90 -16.49 -4.15
CA LEU A 110 4.08 -15.12 -4.62
C LEU A 110 3.14 -14.14 -3.89
N ASP A 111 1.89 -14.55 -3.66
CA ASP A 111 0.92 -13.83 -2.85
C ASP A 111 1.33 -13.77 -1.38
N GLU A 112 2.07 -14.75 -0.82
CA GLU A 112 2.59 -14.70 0.55
C GLU A 112 3.70 -13.67 0.71
N GLU A 113 4.65 -13.61 -0.22
CA GLU A 113 5.70 -12.57 -0.24
C GLU A 113 5.09 -11.19 -0.43
N THR A 114 4.18 -11.06 -1.41
CA THR A 114 3.44 -9.81 -1.63
C THR A 114 2.57 -9.47 -0.40
N SER A 115 1.98 -10.45 0.29
CA SER A 115 1.19 -10.24 1.50
C SER A 115 2.04 -9.83 2.71
N LYS A 116 3.31 -10.24 2.80
CA LYS A 116 4.23 -9.78 3.86
C LYS A 116 4.61 -8.32 3.64
N GLU A 117 4.90 -7.95 2.40
CA GLU A 117 5.07 -6.55 2.01
C GLU A 117 3.79 -5.74 2.27
N MET A 118 2.60 -6.30 1.97
CA MET A 118 1.29 -5.68 2.22
C MET A 118 1.00 -5.44 3.70
N GLN A 119 1.36 -6.38 4.60
CA GLN A 119 1.13 -6.23 6.04
C GLN A 119 1.98 -5.12 6.66
N MET A 120 3.14 -4.80 6.06
CA MET A 120 3.93 -3.63 6.41
C MET A 120 3.33 -2.32 5.87
N LEU A 121 2.55 -2.38 4.80
CA LEU A 121 2.05 -1.20 4.07
C LEU A 121 0.66 -0.70 4.51
N MET A 122 -0.21 -1.54 5.07
CA MET A 122 -1.53 -1.12 5.55
C MET A 122 -2.05 -2.08 6.63
N SER A 123 -2.63 -1.56 7.73
CA SER A 123 -3.35 -2.44 8.65
C SER A 123 -4.60 -3.03 7.95
N GLN A 124 -4.87 -4.31 8.18
CA GLN A 124 -5.95 -5.07 7.50
C GLN A 124 -7.33 -4.40 7.58
N TYR A 125 -7.57 -3.60 8.64
CA TYR A 125 -8.79 -2.82 8.83
C TYR A 125 -8.96 -1.73 7.74
N TYR A 126 -7.92 -0.94 7.48
CA TYR A 126 -7.94 0.05 6.39
C TYR A 126 -8.01 -0.62 5.03
N PHE A 127 -7.38 -1.79 4.86
CA PHE A 127 -7.45 -2.55 3.61
C PHE A 127 -8.88 -2.99 3.27
N GLN A 128 -9.66 -3.46 4.24
CA GLN A 128 -11.05 -3.85 4.00
C GLN A 128 -11.97 -2.65 3.72
N ILE A 129 -11.77 -1.53 4.41
CA ILE A 129 -12.51 -0.28 4.16
C ILE A 129 -12.18 0.25 2.75
N TYR A 130 -10.89 0.24 2.38
CA TYR A 130 -10.39 0.63 1.07
C TYR A 130 -11.01 -0.21 -0.07
N ILE A 131 -11.10 -1.53 0.12
CA ILE A 131 -11.72 -2.47 -0.84
C ILE A 131 -13.21 -2.18 -1.05
N LYS A 132 -13.97 -2.07 0.04
CA LYS A 132 -15.43 -1.86 -0.05
C LYS A 132 -15.76 -0.52 -0.70
N ARG A 133 -14.98 0.53 -0.43
CA ARG A 133 -15.21 1.89 -0.93
C ARG A 133 -14.92 2.07 -2.42
N ARG A 134 -13.86 1.47 -2.97
CA ARG A 134 -13.56 1.61 -4.41
C ARG A 134 -14.50 0.82 -5.33
N LYS A 135 -15.11 -0.27 -4.87
CA LYS A 135 -16.06 -1.07 -5.67
C LYS A 135 -17.33 -0.30 -6.05
N SER A 136 -17.87 0.51 -5.13
CA SER A 136 -18.99 1.43 -5.42
C SER A 136 -18.54 2.56 -6.33
N PHE A 137 -17.39 3.19 -6.03
CA PHE A 137 -16.80 4.25 -6.86
C PHE A 137 -16.63 3.84 -8.34
N TYR A 138 -16.16 2.62 -8.62
CA TYR A 138 -15.96 2.16 -10.00
C TYR A 138 -17.27 2.06 -10.78
N ASN A 139 -18.35 1.60 -10.14
CA ASN A 139 -19.66 1.54 -10.78
C ASN A 139 -20.23 2.95 -11.02
N ASP A 140 -20.01 3.88 -10.09
CA ASP A 140 -20.54 5.25 -10.17
C ASP A 140 -19.71 6.15 -11.12
N TYR A 141 -18.39 6.00 -11.16
CA TYR A 141 -17.50 6.71 -12.10
C TYR A 141 -17.76 6.30 -13.57
N LEU A 142 -18.01 5.01 -13.82
CA LEU A 142 -18.41 4.50 -15.14
C LEU A 142 -19.78 5.05 -15.58
N ASN A 143 -20.70 5.27 -14.64
CA ASN A 143 -22.00 5.88 -14.92
C ASN A 143 -21.92 7.41 -15.12
N VAL A 144 -21.05 8.10 -14.39
CA VAL A 144 -20.98 9.59 -14.39
C VAL A 144 -20.13 10.16 -15.52
N THR A 145 -19.02 9.52 -15.89
CA THR A 145 -18.13 10.09 -16.92
C THR A 145 -18.55 9.79 -18.36
N GLY A 146 -19.53 8.90 -18.58
CA GLY A 146 -19.99 8.50 -19.93
C GLY A 146 -18.88 7.93 -20.84
N ASN A 147 -17.67 7.73 -20.30
CA ASN A 147 -16.48 7.48 -21.08
C ASN A 147 -16.08 6.01 -20.91
N GLN A 148 -16.69 5.15 -21.74
CA GLN A 148 -16.40 3.71 -21.77
C GLN A 148 -14.94 3.39 -22.15
N ASN A 149 -14.15 4.39 -22.56
CA ASN A 149 -12.74 4.27 -22.93
C ASN A 149 -11.76 4.74 -21.84
N SER A 150 -12.20 5.05 -20.62
CA SER A 150 -11.30 5.47 -19.54
C SER A 150 -10.51 4.30 -18.92
N GLU A 151 -9.36 4.61 -18.31
CA GLU A 151 -8.33 3.73 -17.72
C GLU A 151 -8.80 2.74 -16.62
N GLY A 152 -10.12 2.52 -16.51
CA GLY A 152 -10.78 1.59 -15.61
C GLY A 152 -11.70 0.56 -16.29
N SER A 153 -11.79 0.53 -17.62
CA SER A 153 -12.55 -0.50 -18.33
C SER A 153 -11.90 -1.90 -18.13
N ALA A 154 -12.67 -2.96 -18.34
CA ALA A 154 -12.12 -4.32 -18.38
C ALA A 154 -10.97 -4.41 -19.40
N ASP A 155 -11.05 -3.66 -20.50
CA ASP A 155 -9.98 -3.53 -21.49
C ASP A 155 -8.76 -2.79 -20.96
N ALA A 156 -8.93 -1.72 -20.18
CA ALA A 156 -7.81 -1.06 -19.51
C ALA A 156 -7.18 -2.00 -18.48
N PHE A 157 -7.97 -2.73 -17.69
CA PHE A 157 -7.47 -3.75 -16.76
C PHE A 157 -6.73 -4.88 -17.49
N VAL A 158 -7.29 -5.41 -18.59
CA VAL A 158 -6.68 -6.46 -19.39
C VAL A 158 -5.41 -5.95 -20.07
N LYS A 159 -5.42 -4.76 -20.66
CA LYS A 159 -4.25 -4.12 -21.28
C LYS A 159 -3.16 -3.84 -20.25
N ASP A 160 -3.51 -3.38 -19.08
CA ASP A 160 -2.57 -3.03 -18.01
C ASP A 160 -2.05 -4.29 -17.28
N ILE A 161 -2.78 -5.42 -17.30
CA ILE A 161 -2.25 -6.76 -16.95
C ILE A 161 -1.31 -7.28 -18.06
N LEU A 162 -1.72 -7.17 -19.33
CA LEU A 162 -0.96 -7.57 -20.53
C LEU A 162 0.38 -6.86 -20.66
N GLU A 163 0.45 -5.58 -20.27
CA GLU A 163 1.67 -4.78 -20.32
C GLU A 163 2.62 -5.00 -19.12
N ARG A 164 2.20 -5.66 -18.03
CA ARG A 164 2.90 -5.57 -16.72
C ARG A 164 3.24 -6.87 -16.01
N SER A 165 2.37 -7.88 -16.09
CA SER A 165 2.68 -9.20 -15.54
C SER A 165 2.33 -10.23 -16.59
N TYR A 166 3.23 -10.35 -17.57
CA TYR A 166 3.21 -11.47 -18.51
C TYR A 166 3.01 -12.80 -17.77
N VAL A 167 3.49 -12.92 -16.54
CA VAL A 167 3.32 -14.07 -15.65
C VAL A 167 1.85 -14.30 -15.28
N HIS A 168 1.15 -13.31 -14.72
CA HIS A 168 -0.26 -13.47 -14.35
C HIS A 168 -1.18 -13.59 -15.56
N VAL A 169 -0.90 -12.83 -16.63
CA VAL A 169 -1.56 -13.00 -17.93
C VAL A 169 -1.36 -14.42 -18.44
N CYS A 170 -0.12 -14.91 -18.46
CA CYS A 170 0.17 -16.25 -18.95
C CYS A 170 -0.50 -17.29 -18.06
N ILE A 171 -0.45 -17.17 -16.73
CA ILE A 171 -1.06 -18.16 -15.86
C ILE A 171 -2.59 -18.16 -15.99
N LEU A 172 -3.24 -16.99 -16.05
CA LEU A 172 -4.69 -16.90 -16.19
C LEU A 172 -5.14 -17.22 -17.61
N VAL A 173 -4.55 -16.60 -18.63
CA VAL A 173 -4.98 -16.75 -20.03
C VAL A 173 -4.47 -18.05 -20.61
N VAL A 174 -3.16 -18.36 -20.50
CA VAL A 174 -2.60 -19.60 -21.03
C VAL A 174 -3.03 -20.78 -20.17
N GLY A 175 -3.05 -20.67 -18.84
CA GLY A 175 -3.52 -21.75 -17.96
C GLY A 175 -5.00 -22.10 -18.21
N ASN A 176 -5.90 -21.11 -18.29
CA ASN A 176 -7.30 -21.39 -18.62
C ASN A 176 -7.47 -21.85 -20.07
N ALA A 177 -6.74 -21.29 -21.04
CA ALA A 177 -6.77 -21.76 -22.42
C ALA A 177 -6.28 -23.22 -22.53
N LEU A 178 -5.29 -23.62 -21.74
CA LEU A 178 -4.81 -25.00 -21.64
C LEU A 178 -5.90 -25.93 -21.11
N ILE A 179 -6.57 -25.53 -20.03
CA ILE A 179 -7.65 -26.30 -19.41
C ILE A 179 -8.81 -26.46 -20.40
N VAL A 180 -9.20 -25.40 -21.08
CA VAL A 180 -10.26 -25.43 -22.09
C VAL A 180 -9.85 -26.31 -23.27
N ALA A 181 -8.63 -26.15 -23.80
CA ALA A 181 -8.14 -26.96 -24.91
C ALA A 181 -8.09 -28.46 -24.55
N VAL A 182 -7.58 -28.80 -23.37
CA VAL A 182 -7.54 -30.17 -22.86
C VAL A 182 -8.95 -30.73 -22.66
N SER A 183 -9.86 -29.93 -22.10
CA SER A 183 -11.25 -30.34 -21.86
C SER A 183 -11.99 -30.58 -23.18
N CYS A 184 -11.84 -29.67 -24.15
CA CYS A 184 -12.37 -29.84 -25.50
C CYS A 184 -11.79 -31.07 -26.17
N PHE A 185 -10.48 -31.29 -26.07
CA PHE A 185 -9.83 -32.47 -26.64
C PHE A 185 -10.31 -33.77 -25.98
N TYR A 186 -10.51 -33.78 -24.67
CA TYR A 186 -11.10 -34.90 -23.95
C TYR A 186 -12.54 -35.17 -24.42
N ILE A 187 -13.38 -34.14 -24.53
CA ILE A 187 -14.76 -34.26 -25.01
C ILE A 187 -14.78 -34.81 -26.45
N ILE A 188 -13.95 -34.27 -27.35
CA ILE A 188 -13.83 -34.75 -28.73
C ILE A 188 -13.37 -36.20 -28.77
N SER A 189 -12.38 -36.58 -27.94
CA SER A 189 -11.92 -37.96 -27.83
C SER A 189 -13.05 -38.91 -27.40
N GLN A 190 -13.81 -38.54 -26.37
CA GLN A 190 -14.96 -39.32 -25.93
C GLN A 190 -16.06 -39.41 -27.01
N PHE A 191 -16.30 -38.32 -27.75
CA PHE A 191 -17.26 -38.28 -28.85
C PHE A 191 -16.84 -39.20 -30.01
N VAL A 192 -15.55 -39.19 -30.38
CA VAL A 192 -14.99 -40.08 -31.41
C VAL A 192 -15.09 -41.55 -30.99
N GLN A 193 -14.87 -41.85 -29.71
CA GLN A 193 -15.05 -43.22 -29.18
C GLN A 193 -16.52 -43.64 -29.16
N PHE A 194 -17.42 -42.71 -28.82
CA PHE A 194 -18.86 -42.94 -28.88
C PHE A 194 -19.32 -43.22 -30.31
N THR A 195 -18.86 -42.44 -31.29
CA THR A 195 -19.20 -42.68 -32.71
C THR A 195 -18.68 -44.02 -33.20
N LYS A 196 -17.46 -44.42 -32.82
CA LYS A 196 -16.96 -45.78 -33.09
C LYS A 196 -17.88 -46.85 -32.54
N TYR A 197 -18.24 -46.74 -31.27
CA TYR A 197 -19.14 -47.70 -30.63
C TYR A 197 -20.48 -47.80 -31.38
N VAL A 198 -21.08 -46.66 -31.72
CA VAL A 198 -22.33 -46.61 -32.48
C VAL A 198 -22.16 -47.24 -33.86
N ILE A 199 -21.06 -46.95 -34.58
CA ILE A 199 -20.79 -47.53 -35.91
C ILE A 199 -20.56 -49.05 -35.81
N THR A 200 -19.75 -49.52 -34.86
CA THR A 200 -19.48 -50.95 -34.65
C THR A 200 -20.76 -51.70 -34.30
N VAL A 201 -21.53 -51.23 -33.32
CA VAL A 201 -22.81 -51.83 -32.93
C VAL A 201 -23.82 -51.79 -34.08
N ARG A 202 -23.84 -50.72 -34.88
CA ARG A 202 -24.72 -50.63 -36.05
C ARG A 202 -24.28 -51.56 -37.18
N SER A 203 -22.97 -51.78 -37.35
CA SER A 203 -22.42 -52.71 -38.36
C SER A 203 -22.64 -54.18 -37.99
N GLU A 204 -22.50 -54.54 -36.71
CA GLU A 204 -22.78 -55.88 -36.19
C GLU A 204 -24.29 -56.19 -36.27
N ASN A 205 -25.15 -55.21 -35.98
CA ASN A 205 -26.60 -55.34 -36.13
C ASN A 205 -27.07 -55.37 -37.59
N PHE A 206 -26.32 -54.77 -38.54
CA PHE A 206 -26.64 -54.85 -39.96
C PHE A 206 -26.38 -56.25 -40.53
N ASN A 207 -25.36 -56.95 -40.02
CA ASN A 207 -25.10 -58.35 -40.40
C ASN A 207 -26.12 -59.33 -39.79
N HIS A 208 -26.72 -59.01 -38.64
CA HIS A 208 -27.74 -59.87 -38.02
C HIS A 208 -29.15 -59.72 -38.63
N LYS A 209 -29.43 -58.65 -39.39
CA LYS A 209 -30.73 -58.44 -40.04
C LYS A 209 -31.01 -59.33 -41.26
N GLN A 210 -30.08 -60.22 -41.63
CA GLN A 210 -30.29 -61.22 -42.68
C GLN A 210 -30.75 -62.60 -42.18
N VAL A 211 -30.94 -62.79 -40.87
CA VAL A 211 -31.44 -64.07 -40.33
C VAL A 211 -32.67 -63.84 -39.45
N ASN A 212 -33.81 -64.26 -40.00
CA ASN A 212 -35.10 -64.58 -39.39
C ASN A 212 -36.04 -63.44 -38.95
N ASN A 213 -37.13 -63.38 -39.74
CA ASN A 213 -38.46 -62.93 -39.35
C ASN A 213 -38.88 -63.55 -38.01
N THR A 214 -38.80 -62.79 -36.91
CA THR A 214 -39.73 -62.97 -35.79
C THR A 214 -40.08 -61.61 -35.17
N LYS A 215 -41.38 -61.44 -34.96
CA LYS A 215 -42.06 -60.26 -34.42
C LYS A 215 -41.63 -60.00 -32.97
N ASN A 216 -40.97 -58.86 -32.72
CA ASN A 216 -41.24 -57.89 -31.65
C ASN A 216 -39.98 -57.04 -31.39
N PRO A 217 -39.98 -55.73 -31.65
CA PRO A 217 -38.88 -54.86 -31.26
C PRO A 217 -38.96 -54.61 -29.74
N LYS A 218 -38.37 -55.51 -28.94
CA LYS A 218 -38.07 -55.19 -27.54
C LYS A 218 -37.04 -54.07 -27.52
N SER A 219 -37.34 -53.02 -26.75
CA SER A 219 -36.66 -51.72 -26.67
C SER A 219 -35.14 -51.80 -26.87
N PHE A 220 -34.66 -51.06 -27.87
CA PHE A 220 -33.31 -51.12 -28.44
C PHE A 220 -32.18 -50.54 -27.57
N PHE A 221 -32.46 -50.21 -26.31
CA PHE A 221 -31.45 -49.80 -25.34
C PHE A 221 -31.50 -50.76 -24.16
N THR A 222 -30.49 -51.62 -24.05
CA THR A 222 -30.28 -52.33 -22.79
C THR A 222 -30.03 -51.28 -21.70
N ARG A 223 -30.67 -51.41 -20.53
CA ARG A 223 -30.51 -50.50 -19.36
C ARG A 223 -29.07 -50.00 -19.12
N PRO A 224 -27.99 -50.80 -19.31
CA PRO A 224 -26.61 -50.34 -19.16
C PRO A 224 -26.17 -49.24 -20.14
N GLN A 225 -26.67 -49.25 -21.39
CA GLN A 225 -26.30 -48.24 -22.40
C GLN A 225 -26.95 -46.88 -22.11
N LEU A 226 -28.23 -46.88 -21.69
CA LEU A 226 -28.91 -45.66 -21.29
C LEU A 226 -28.26 -45.06 -20.03
N LEU A 227 -27.89 -45.91 -19.06
CA LEU A 227 -27.14 -45.48 -17.87
C LEU A 227 -25.77 -44.89 -18.22
N LYS A 228 -25.06 -45.45 -19.21
CA LYS A 228 -23.78 -44.90 -19.68
C LYS A 228 -23.93 -43.53 -20.36
N GLN A 229 -25.00 -43.34 -21.14
CA GLN A 229 -25.30 -42.06 -21.78
C GLN A 229 -25.72 -40.99 -20.76
N ILE A 230 -26.62 -41.34 -19.83
CA ILE A 230 -27.02 -40.46 -18.72
C ILE A 230 -25.79 -40.08 -17.89
N TYR A 231 -24.88 -41.02 -17.64
CA TYR A 231 -23.64 -40.75 -16.90
C TYR A 231 -22.70 -39.79 -17.63
N ILE A 232 -22.47 -39.97 -18.95
CA ILE A 232 -21.63 -39.04 -19.73
C ILE A 232 -22.23 -37.63 -19.74
N ILE A 233 -23.56 -37.53 -19.90
CA ILE A 233 -24.27 -36.24 -19.83
C ILE A 233 -24.12 -35.62 -18.43
N CYS A 234 -24.31 -36.39 -17.36
CA CYS A 234 -24.11 -35.91 -15.99
C CYS A 234 -22.66 -35.45 -15.75
N LEU A 235 -21.66 -36.14 -16.32
CA LEU A 235 -20.26 -35.78 -16.18
C LEU A 235 -19.91 -34.48 -16.91
N ILE A 236 -20.45 -34.30 -18.12
CA ILE A 236 -20.33 -33.05 -18.90
C ILE A 236 -21.03 -31.91 -18.15
N LEU A 237 -22.25 -32.12 -17.66
CA LEU A 237 -23.01 -31.12 -16.89
C LEU A 237 -22.33 -30.79 -15.55
N THR A 238 -21.68 -31.76 -14.91
CA THR A 238 -20.92 -31.54 -13.66
C THR A 238 -19.65 -30.75 -13.94
N HIS A 239 -18.90 -31.06 -15.00
CA HIS A 239 -17.70 -30.29 -15.36
C HIS A 239 -18.05 -28.89 -15.85
N TYR A 240 -19.14 -28.75 -16.63
CA TYR A 240 -19.66 -27.45 -17.04
C TYR A 240 -20.17 -26.66 -15.82
N GLY A 241 -20.89 -27.31 -14.91
CA GLY A 241 -21.37 -26.71 -13.66
C GLY A 241 -20.23 -26.28 -12.73
N LEU A 242 -19.17 -27.09 -12.62
CA LEU A 242 -17.96 -26.73 -11.88
C LEU A 242 -17.19 -25.60 -12.57
N PHE A 243 -17.08 -25.60 -13.91
CA PHE A 243 -16.47 -24.51 -14.66
C PHE A 243 -17.25 -23.20 -14.50
N VAL A 244 -18.57 -23.24 -14.63
CA VAL A 244 -19.48 -22.10 -14.41
C VAL A 244 -19.41 -21.65 -12.96
N SER A 245 -19.55 -22.56 -11.99
CA SER A 245 -19.45 -22.24 -10.56
C SER A 245 -18.08 -21.65 -10.22
N PHE A 246 -16.98 -22.16 -10.79
CA PHE A 246 -15.65 -21.61 -10.63
C PHE A 246 -15.53 -20.23 -11.28
N TRP A 247 -16.02 -20.04 -12.51
CA TRP A 247 -16.01 -18.75 -13.21
C TRP A 247 -16.82 -17.68 -12.47
N PHE A 248 -17.98 -18.04 -11.90
CA PHE A 248 -18.84 -17.12 -11.16
C PHE A 248 -18.38 -16.91 -9.69
N SER A 249 -17.83 -17.93 -9.02
CA SER A 249 -17.31 -17.80 -7.64
C SER A 249 -15.94 -17.15 -7.58
N SER A 250 -15.03 -17.51 -8.50
CA SER A 250 -13.78 -16.78 -8.70
C SER A 250 -14.09 -15.39 -9.24
N GLY A 251 -15.02 -15.23 -10.19
CA GLY A 251 -15.42 -13.92 -10.71
C GLY A 251 -15.91 -12.96 -9.62
N SER A 252 -16.70 -13.41 -8.63
CA SER A 252 -17.18 -12.56 -7.54
C SER A 252 -16.12 -12.29 -6.47
N THR A 253 -15.33 -13.30 -6.09
CA THR A 253 -14.25 -13.18 -5.08
C THR A 253 -13.05 -12.41 -5.64
N PHE A 254 -12.64 -12.70 -6.88
CA PHE A 254 -11.62 -11.98 -7.63
C PHE A 254 -12.07 -10.55 -7.94
N ARG A 255 -13.35 -10.28 -8.28
CA ARG A 255 -13.86 -8.90 -8.36
C ARG A 255 -13.81 -8.14 -7.02
N MET A 256 -13.79 -8.84 -5.89
CA MET A 256 -13.65 -8.21 -4.57
C MET A 256 -12.19 -7.98 -4.17
N ILE A 257 -11.29 -8.90 -4.50
CA ILE A 257 -9.88 -8.85 -4.08
C ILE A 257 -8.99 -8.15 -5.12
N ALA A 258 -9.26 -8.34 -6.41
CA ALA A 258 -8.46 -7.78 -7.50
C ALA A 258 -8.36 -6.25 -7.46
N PRO A 259 -9.41 -5.46 -7.16
CA PRO A 259 -9.26 -4.00 -7.04
C PRO A 259 -8.29 -3.58 -5.93
N ALA A 260 -8.21 -4.35 -4.83
CA ALA A 260 -7.30 -4.08 -3.73
C ALA A 260 -5.85 -4.34 -4.11
N GLN A 261 -5.58 -5.55 -4.58
CA GLN A 261 -4.27 -5.98 -5.05
C GLN A 261 -3.83 -5.12 -6.24
N TRP A 262 -4.76 -4.75 -7.12
CA TRP A 262 -4.52 -3.88 -8.26
C TRP A 262 -4.19 -2.44 -7.88
N ASN A 263 -4.90 -1.86 -6.91
CA ASN A 263 -4.60 -0.50 -6.50
C ASN A 263 -3.33 -0.45 -5.63
N LEU A 264 -3.03 -1.50 -4.87
CA LEU A 264 -1.76 -1.67 -4.21
C LEU A 264 -0.63 -1.83 -5.24
N TYR A 265 -0.85 -2.60 -6.30
CA TYR A 265 0.07 -2.71 -7.43
C TYR A 265 0.24 -1.39 -8.20
N LYS A 266 -0.84 -0.61 -8.38
CA LYS A 266 -0.76 0.77 -8.89
C LYS A 266 -0.01 1.69 -7.93
N SER A 267 -0.13 1.48 -6.62
CA SER A 267 0.62 2.22 -5.60
C SER A 267 2.10 1.81 -5.52
N GLN A 268 2.49 0.71 -6.16
CA GLN A 268 3.89 0.35 -6.37
C GLN A 268 4.42 0.88 -7.72
N LYS A 269 3.55 1.40 -8.60
CA LYS A 269 3.99 1.96 -9.88
C LYS A 269 4.73 3.27 -9.63
N THR A 270 6.02 3.28 -9.95
CA THR A 270 6.78 4.52 -10.09
C THR A 270 6.14 5.35 -11.20
N PRO A 271 5.57 6.54 -10.91
CA PRO A 271 5.08 7.41 -11.96
C PRO A 271 6.27 7.72 -12.87
N LYS A 272 6.03 7.71 -14.18
CA LYS A 272 7.03 8.12 -15.17
C LYS A 272 6.63 9.50 -15.67
N LEU A 273 7.55 10.45 -15.58
CA LEU A 273 7.45 11.74 -16.22
C LEU A 273 8.33 11.74 -17.47
N LYS A 274 7.78 12.20 -18.59
CA LYS A 274 8.60 12.46 -19.77
C LYS A 274 9.56 13.61 -19.44
N ALA A 275 10.75 13.65 -20.03
CA ALA A 275 11.76 14.67 -19.73
C ALA A 275 11.21 16.11 -19.84
N ASN A 276 10.45 16.42 -20.89
CA ASN A 276 9.84 17.75 -21.07
C ASN A 276 8.76 18.07 -20.01
N GLU A 277 7.97 17.06 -19.62
CA GLU A 277 6.95 17.21 -18.59
C GLU A 277 7.59 17.43 -17.22
N TYR A 278 8.64 16.67 -16.92
CA TYR A 278 9.44 16.84 -15.71
C TYR A 278 10.07 18.24 -15.64
N LYS A 279 10.73 18.69 -16.72
CA LYS A 279 11.29 20.04 -16.78
C LYS A 279 10.23 21.12 -16.54
N GLN A 280 9.05 20.99 -17.16
CA GLN A 280 7.95 21.91 -16.93
C GLN A 280 7.50 21.94 -15.46
N PHE A 281 7.47 20.79 -14.77
CA PHE A 281 7.17 20.76 -13.35
C PHE A 281 8.24 21.42 -12.50
N VAL A 282 9.51 21.21 -12.81
CA VAL A 282 10.62 21.89 -12.14
C VAL A 282 10.52 23.42 -12.29
N ASP A 283 10.32 23.89 -13.53
CA ASP A 283 10.21 25.32 -13.84
C ASP A 283 9.03 25.96 -13.08
N ASN A 284 7.87 25.28 -13.06
CA ASN A 284 6.70 25.73 -12.31
C ASN A 284 6.95 25.73 -10.80
N PHE A 285 7.53 24.65 -10.25
CA PHE A 285 7.81 24.51 -8.83
C PHE A 285 8.72 25.63 -8.32
N ARG A 286 9.83 25.90 -9.03
CA ARG A 286 10.80 26.94 -8.67
C ARG A 286 10.23 28.35 -8.82
N THR A 287 9.34 28.57 -9.79
CA THR A 287 8.64 29.86 -9.96
C THR A 287 7.67 30.13 -8.80
N GLN A 288 7.03 29.08 -8.28
CA GLN A 288 6.02 29.18 -7.23
C GLN A 288 6.61 29.27 -5.81
N ASN A 289 7.87 28.90 -5.62
CA ASN A 289 8.54 28.87 -4.33
C ASN A 289 9.81 29.73 -4.37
N GLN A 290 9.70 30.98 -3.92
CA GLN A 290 10.81 31.92 -3.91
C GLN A 290 11.72 31.69 -2.69
N LEU A 291 13.02 31.44 -2.95
CA LEU A 291 14.05 31.29 -1.91
C LEU A 291 14.47 32.65 -1.32
N LYS A 292 15.29 32.64 -0.25
CA LYS A 292 15.89 33.88 0.29
C LYS A 292 16.88 34.50 -0.68
N SER A 293 17.12 35.79 -0.52
CA SER A 293 18.03 36.55 -1.39
C SER A 293 19.48 36.05 -1.35
N ASN A 294 19.90 35.43 -0.24
CA ASN A 294 21.20 34.79 -0.05
C ASN A 294 21.22 33.30 -0.42
N GLU A 295 20.09 32.73 -0.84
CA GLU A 295 19.97 31.32 -1.24
C GLU A 295 19.78 31.19 -2.75
N ASP A 296 20.06 30.00 -3.27
CA ASP A 296 19.73 29.62 -4.65
C ASP A 296 19.49 28.11 -4.71
N TRP A 297 18.89 27.64 -5.80
CA TRP A 297 18.73 26.21 -6.05
C TRP A 297 20.10 25.57 -6.25
N LEU A 298 20.35 24.45 -5.59
CA LEU A 298 21.66 23.81 -5.62
C LEU A 298 21.93 23.17 -6.98
N ASP A 299 20.93 22.47 -7.54
CA ASP A 299 21.04 21.78 -8.83
C ASP A 299 20.63 22.69 -9.99
N GLN A 300 21.63 23.27 -10.67
CA GLN A 300 21.47 24.24 -11.77
C GLN A 300 21.64 23.61 -13.16
N ARG A 301 21.61 22.27 -13.25
CA ARG A 301 21.58 21.58 -14.56
C ARG A 301 20.32 21.99 -15.35
N ASN A 302 20.38 21.97 -16.68
CA ASN A 302 19.21 22.29 -17.54
C ASN A 302 17.99 21.39 -17.25
N VAL A 303 18.25 20.15 -16.82
CA VAL A 303 17.26 19.25 -16.26
C VAL A 303 17.77 18.81 -14.88
N PRO A 304 17.40 19.52 -13.81
CA PRO A 304 17.87 19.20 -12.46
C PRO A 304 17.46 17.78 -12.06
N GLU A 305 18.35 17.02 -11.45
CA GLU A 305 18.01 15.72 -10.87
C GLU A 305 17.40 15.88 -9.49
N PHE A 306 17.87 16.87 -8.72
CA PHE A 306 17.40 17.22 -7.39
C PHE A 306 16.79 18.64 -7.39
N PRO A 307 15.62 18.83 -8.03
CA PRO A 307 15.11 20.14 -8.37
C PRO A 307 14.68 20.98 -7.17
N THR A 308 14.42 20.31 -6.04
CA THR A 308 13.94 20.87 -4.77
C THR A 308 15.06 21.23 -3.80
N VAL A 309 16.31 20.88 -4.09
CA VAL A 309 17.43 21.16 -3.19
C VAL A 309 17.92 22.59 -3.40
N TYR A 310 18.04 23.32 -2.31
CA TYR A 310 18.57 24.68 -2.24
C TYR A 310 19.63 24.78 -1.14
N ALA A 311 20.43 25.83 -1.18
CA ALA A 311 21.41 26.14 -0.16
C ALA A 311 21.76 27.64 -0.20
N GLU A 312 22.54 28.11 0.76
CA GLU A 312 23.20 29.41 0.66
C GLU A 312 24.09 29.47 -0.60
N LYS A 313 24.16 30.64 -1.25
CA LYS A 313 24.95 30.86 -2.46
C LYS A 313 26.40 30.39 -2.36
N SER A 314 27.01 30.46 -1.17
CA SER A 314 28.34 29.94 -0.88
C SER A 314 28.48 28.43 -1.18
N ILE A 315 27.50 27.65 -0.73
CA ILE A 315 27.40 26.22 -0.97
C ILE A 315 27.04 25.96 -2.44
N VAL A 316 26.15 26.76 -3.02
CA VAL A 316 25.77 26.64 -4.44
C VAL A 316 26.97 26.82 -5.37
N CYS A 317 27.86 27.77 -5.06
CA CYS A 317 29.08 28.00 -5.80
C CYS A 317 30.05 26.82 -5.78
N SER A 318 30.04 26.03 -4.70
CA SER A 318 30.86 24.81 -4.62
C SER A 318 30.41 23.77 -5.64
N TYR A 319 29.12 23.66 -5.94
CA TYR A 319 28.60 22.73 -6.96
C TYR A 319 28.53 23.34 -8.36
N ASN A 320 28.49 24.66 -8.47
CA ASN A 320 28.27 25.39 -9.72
C ASN A 320 29.25 26.57 -9.87
N PRO A 321 30.57 26.32 -9.98
CA PRO A 321 31.59 27.38 -9.94
C PRO A 321 31.52 28.37 -11.10
N ASN A 322 30.78 28.05 -12.17
CA ASN A 322 30.65 28.88 -13.37
C ASN A 322 29.51 29.92 -13.29
N ILE A 323 28.75 29.98 -12.19
CA ILE A 323 27.71 31.00 -12.03
C ILE A 323 28.36 32.37 -11.79
N GLU A 324 27.83 33.41 -12.43
CA GLU A 324 28.43 34.76 -12.44
C GLU A 324 28.72 35.31 -11.03
N TYR A 325 27.80 35.13 -10.07
CA TYR A 325 27.99 35.61 -8.70
C TYR A 325 29.04 34.82 -7.90
N CYS A 326 29.46 33.64 -8.36
CA CYS A 326 30.49 32.83 -7.69
C CYS A 326 31.91 33.38 -7.90
N GLN A 327 32.06 34.38 -8.77
CA GLN A 327 33.33 35.08 -8.98
C GLN A 327 33.56 36.18 -7.94
N GLN A 328 32.54 36.54 -7.14
CA GLN A 328 32.63 37.55 -6.10
C GLN A 328 32.98 36.89 -4.76
N GLN A 329 33.97 37.43 -4.04
CA GLN A 329 34.41 36.87 -2.75
C GLN A 329 33.23 36.84 -1.76
N LEU A 330 32.96 35.65 -1.22
CA LEU A 330 31.97 35.43 -0.17
C LEU A 330 32.56 35.90 1.17
N ASN A 331 31.75 36.61 1.94
CA ASN A 331 32.15 37.21 3.21
C ASN A 331 32.62 36.16 4.22
N GLU A 332 33.55 36.59 5.07
CA GLU A 332 34.11 35.80 6.16
C GLU A 332 33.03 35.42 7.19
N TYR A 333 33.05 34.15 7.59
CA TYR A 333 32.07 33.57 8.48
C TYR A 333 32.32 34.04 9.93
N THR A 334 31.28 34.53 10.62
CA THR A 334 31.40 34.92 12.04
C THR A 334 31.40 33.71 12.96
N SER A 335 32.25 33.72 13.99
CA SER A 335 32.43 32.63 14.95
C SER A 335 31.09 32.16 15.56
N PRO A 336 30.89 30.84 15.73
CA PRO A 336 29.72 30.28 16.39
C PRO A 336 29.51 30.88 17.78
N GLN A 337 28.24 31.12 18.13
CA GLN A 337 27.79 31.31 19.51
C GLN A 337 27.30 29.98 20.08
N ASP A 338 27.06 29.92 21.40
CA ASP A 338 26.54 28.72 22.06
C ASP A 338 25.12 28.42 21.57
N ALA A 339 25.00 27.44 20.67
CA ALA A 339 23.72 27.04 20.10
C ALA A 339 22.74 26.56 21.18
N PRO A 340 21.45 26.97 21.12
CA PRO A 340 20.45 26.55 22.11
C PRO A 340 20.14 25.05 21.96
N ASN A 341 19.71 24.39 23.03
CA ASN A 341 19.04 23.10 22.86
C ASN A 341 17.73 23.31 22.08
N VAL A 342 17.24 22.27 21.41
CA VAL A 342 15.94 22.31 20.73
C VAL A 342 15.10 21.15 21.23
N VAL A 343 13.91 21.45 21.74
CA VAL A 343 12.94 20.44 22.19
C VAL A 343 11.70 20.52 21.33
N LEU A 344 11.39 19.41 20.65
CA LEU A 344 10.20 19.26 19.83
C LEU A 344 9.23 18.28 20.49
N VAL A 345 8.12 18.79 20.98
CA VAL A 345 7.01 17.99 21.50
C VAL A 345 5.98 17.79 20.38
N VAL A 346 5.82 16.53 19.99
CA VAL A 346 4.88 16.08 18.95
C VAL A 346 3.63 15.56 19.63
N VAL A 347 2.55 16.35 19.58
CA VAL A 347 1.28 16.05 20.22
C VAL A 347 0.41 15.19 19.31
N GLU A 348 0.06 13.97 19.74
CA GLU A 348 -0.75 13.05 18.95
C GLU A 348 -2.16 13.61 18.74
N SER A 349 -2.70 13.56 17.53
CA SER A 349 -4.10 13.94 17.27
C SER A 349 -4.50 15.31 17.85
N PHE A 350 -3.62 16.32 17.80
CA PHE A 350 -3.85 17.63 18.41
C PHE A 350 -4.49 18.63 17.45
N SER A 351 -5.74 18.99 17.75
CA SER A 351 -6.45 20.15 17.21
C SER A 351 -7.05 20.94 18.38
N PRO A 352 -6.72 22.22 18.57
CA PRO A 352 -7.34 23.00 19.64
C PRO A 352 -8.81 23.30 19.35
N GLY A 353 -9.22 23.38 18.07
CA GLY A 353 -10.54 23.87 17.67
C GLY A 353 -10.88 25.26 18.22
N PRO A 354 -11.96 25.93 17.75
CA PRO A 354 -12.32 27.25 18.24
C PRO A 354 -12.61 27.31 19.75
N MET A 355 -13.06 26.19 20.35
CA MET A 355 -13.38 26.16 21.78
C MET A 355 -12.17 26.36 22.70
N MET A 356 -10.98 25.87 22.33
CA MET A 356 -9.77 25.97 23.16
C MET A 356 -8.94 27.21 22.86
N LEU A 357 -9.31 27.98 21.82
CA LEU A 357 -8.60 29.18 21.40
C LEU A 357 -9.21 30.45 21.99
N GLU A 358 -8.40 31.48 22.15
CA GLU A 358 -8.86 32.78 22.64
C GLU A 358 -9.90 33.42 21.71
N ASN A 359 -10.87 34.12 22.30
CA ASN A 359 -12.02 34.64 21.54
C ASN A 359 -11.60 35.67 20.48
N ASN A 360 -10.59 36.51 20.77
CA ASN A 360 -10.03 37.46 19.82
C ASN A 360 -9.37 36.74 18.62
N VAL A 361 -8.72 35.59 18.84
CA VAL A 361 -8.13 34.77 17.77
C VAL A 361 -9.24 34.22 16.87
N VAL A 362 -10.31 33.68 17.44
CA VAL A 362 -11.42 33.09 16.66
C VAL A 362 -12.20 34.16 15.89
N GLN A 363 -12.49 35.31 16.51
CA GLN A 363 -13.35 36.35 15.93
C GLN A 363 -12.63 37.28 14.95
N SER A 364 -11.32 37.48 15.12
CA SER A 364 -10.56 38.41 14.28
C SER A 364 -10.48 37.95 12.83
N GLN A 365 -10.62 38.86 11.88
CA GLN A 365 -10.41 38.58 10.45
C GLN A 365 -9.00 38.94 9.97
N THR A 366 -8.12 39.33 10.89
CA THR A 366 -6.74 39.69 10.57
C THR A 366 -5.84 38.46 10.49
N SER A 367 -4.76 38.57 9.70
CA SER A 367 -3.74 37.53 9.55
C SER A 367 -2.89 37.31 10.79
N ILE A 368 -2.84 38.29 11.70
CA ILE A 368 -2.05 38.27 12.92
C ILE A 368 -2.85 38.88 14.07
N VAL A 369 -2.83 38.24 15.24
CA VAL A 369 -3.53 38.70 16.44
C VAL A 369 -2.54 38.81 17.60
N ASP A 370 -2.69 39.84 18.41
CA ASP A 370 -1.90 40.02 19.63
C ASP A 370 -2.46 39.19 20.80
N GLY A 371 -1.57 38.63 21.61
CA GLY A 371 -1.87 37.87 22.81
C GLY A 371 -1.63 36.37 22.67
N PRO A 372 -2.01 35.57 23.69
CA PRO A 372 -1.86 34.12 23.65
C PRO A 372 -2.83 33.45 22.68
N LEU A 373 -2.46 32.26 22.21
CA LEU A 373 -3.31 31.45 21.33
C LEU A 373 -4.43 30.74 22.09
N TYR A 374 -4.10 30.15 23.24
CA TYR A 374 -4.97 29.20 23.94
C TYR A 374 -5.67 29.81 25.15
N LYS A 375 -6.86 29.30 25.47
CA LYS A 375 -7.60 29.63 26.68
C LYS A 375 -7.01 28.96 27.91
N GLN A 376 -6.84 29.74 28.98
CA GLN A 376 -6.29 29.29 30.27
C GLN A 376 -7.03 28.08 30.84
N GLN A 377 -8.35 27.99 30.65
CA GLN A 377 -9.15 26.91 31.24
C GLN A 377 -8.83 25.52 30.65
N PHE A 378 -8.42 25.48 29.38
CA PHE A 378 -8.18 24.25 28.63
C PHE A 378 -6.71 23.88 28.61
N LEU A 379 -5.84 24.83 28.26
CA LEU A 379 -4.42 24.59 27.99
C LEU A 379 -3.56 25.66 28.72
N PRO A 380 -3.59 25.69 30.06
CA PRO A 380 -2.89 26.72 30.84
C PRO A 380 -1.38 26.77 30.58
N HIS A 381 -0.72 25.63 30.35
CA HIS A 381 0.73 25.60 30.16
C HIS A 381 1.12 26.02 28.75
N LEU A 382 0.42 25.54 27.72
CA LEU A 382 0.63 26.02 26.35
C LEU A 382 0.25 27.49 26.19
N ARG A 383 -0.75 27.98 26.91
CA ARG A 383 -1.03 29.41 27.00
C ARG A 383 0.18 30.17 27.54
N SER A 384 0.72 29.76 28.70
CA SER A 384 1.90 30.41 29.27
C SER A 384 3.08 30.40 28.30
N LEU A 385 3.31 29.27 27.60
CA LEU A 385 4.34 29.18 26.56
C LEU A 385 4.08 30.15 25.39
N SER A 386 2.82 30.34 25.00
CA SER A 386 2.44 31.31 23.95
C SER A 386 2.65 32.77 24.38
N GLU A 387 2.57 33.07 25.68
CA GLU A 387 2.84 34.41 26.22
C GLU A 387 4.34 34.76 26.18
N SER A 388 5.22 33.77 26.13
CA SER A 388 6.67 33.92 25.95
C SER A 388 7.16 33.49 24.56
N GLY A 389 6.27 33.38 23.57
CA GLY A 389 6.58 32.81 22.26
C GLY A 389 5.77 33.42 21.13
N VAL A 390 5.77 32.74 19.99
CA VAL A 390 4.90 33.01 18.83
C VAL A 390 4.10 31.75 18.53
N SER A 391 2.84 31.95 18.15
CA SER A 391 1.88 30.86 17.94
C SER A 391 1.33 30.84 16.52
N PHE A 392 0.99 29.65 16.03
CA PHE A 392 0.48 29.41 14.68
C PHE A 392 -0.85 28.67 14.77
N ALA A 393 -1.96 29.40 14.63
CA ALA A 393 -3.31 28.84 14.71
C ALA A 393 -3.68 28.00 13.48
N SER A 394 -3.14 28.38 12.32
CA SER A 394 -3.38 27.74 11.01
C SER A 394 -2.26 26.78 10.61
N LEU A 395 -1.52 26.21 11.57
CA LEU A 395 -0.57 25.17 11.26
C LEU A 395 -1.32 23.91 10.84
N SER A 396 -0.96 23.33 9.72
CA SER A 396 -1.51 22.05 9.27
C SER A 396 -0.43 20.98 9.21
N SER A 397 -0.85 19.76 9.49
CA SER A 397 -0.05 18.59 9.19
C SER A 397 -0.02 18.31 7.69
N ASN A 398 1.11 17.81 7.22
CA ASN A 398 1.25 17.38 5.84
C ASN A 398 0.54 16.05 5.55
N GLY A 399 0.13 15.31 6.59
CA GLY A 399 -0.41 13.98 6.42
C GLY A 399 -1.15 13.39 7.62
N LEU A 400 -2.05 12.44 7.33
CA LEU A 400 -2.84 11.72 8.34
C LEU A 400 -3.03 10.25 7.97
N PRO A 401 -3.01 9.31 8.95
CA PRO A 401 -2.85 9.52 10.40
C PRO A 401 -1.38 9.75 10.81
N THR A 402 -1.02 9.52 12.08
CA THR A 402 0.32 9.63 12.69
C THR A 402 1.43 9.17 11.77
N VAL A 403 1.28 8.00 11.13
CA VAL A 403 2.25 7.45 10.16
C VAL A 403 2.64 8.43 9.04
N PHE A 404 1.77 9.33 8.64
CA PHE A 404 2.04 10.32 7.60
C PHE A 404 2.45 11.68 8.19
N GLY A 405 1.75 12.11 9.24
CA GLY A 405 2.06 13.38 9.93
C GLY A 405 3.45 13.37 10.55
N TRP A 406 3.73 12.36 11.38
CA TRP A 406 5.06 12.14 11.96
C TRP A 406 6.12 11.93 10.89
N HIS A 407 5.85 11.10 9.87
CA HIS A 407 6.83 10.87 8.81
C HIS A 407 7.17 12.14 8.05
N SER A 408 6.17 12.94 7.65
CA SER A 408 6.41 14.17 6.92
C SER A 408 7.14 15.22 7.77
N LEU A 409 6.79 15.31 9.06
CA LEU A 409 7.52 16.15 10.01
C LEU A 409 9.01 15.75 10.05
N MET A 410 9.29 14.45 10.22
CA MET A 410 10.66 13.94 10.34
C MET A 410 11.45 13.94 9.03
N THR A 411 10.82 13.73 7.86
CA THR A 411 11.53 13.50 6.57
C THR A 411 11.40 14.63 5.56
N GLY A 412 10.31 15.39 5.62
CA GLY A 412 9.99 16.41 4.63
C GLY A 412 9.34 15.86 3.38
N GLU A 413 9.11 14.55 3.33
CA GLU A 413 8.33 13.96 2.27
C GLU A 413 6.84 14.23 2.53
N ILE A 414 6.16 14.76 1.52
CA ILE A 414 4.70 14.82 1.48
C ILE A 414 4.17 13.40 1.25
N PRO A 415 3.10 12.97 1.94
CA PRO A 415 2.48 11.67 1.71
C PRO A 415 2.14 11.40 0.25
N TYR A 416 2.36 10.18 -0.17
CA TYR A 416 1.95 9.68 -1.47
C TYR A 416 0.43 9.76 -1.59
N SER A 417 -0.01 10.15 -2.79
CA SER A 417 -1.44 10.19 -3.12
C SER A 417 -2.12 8.82 -3.03
N ASN A 418 -1.34 7.73 -3.09
CA ASN A 418 -1.86 6.37 -3.25
C ASN A 418 -1.16 5.30 -2.41
N SER A 419 -0.22 5.64 -1.52
CA SER A 419 0.51 4.67 -0.68
C SER A 419 1.00 5.26 0.65
N ILE A 420 1.70 4.46 1.44
CA ILE A 420 2.31 4.87 2.72
C ILE A 420 3.83 5.03 2.54
N ASN A 421 4.31 6.28 2.56
CA ASN A 421 5.74 6.59 2.42
C ASN A 421 6.59 5.91 3.49
N MET A 422 6.07 5.79 4.72
CA MET A 422 6.79 5.16 5.82
C MET A 422 7.26 3.73 5.51
N ALA A 423 6.63 3.02 4.56
CA ALA A 423 7.08 1.70 4.14
C ALA A 423 7.73 1.68 2.75
N GLN A 424 7.41 2.63 1.86
CA GLN A 424 7.93 2.63 0.49
C GLN A 424 9.21 3.47 0.30
N SER A 425 9.40 4.50 1.12
CA SER A 425 10.52 5.45 1.02
C SER A 425 11.66 5.14 1.99
N VAL A 426 11.61 4.03 2.75
CA VAL A 426 12.61 3.74 3.79
C VAL A 426 14.06 3.79 3.29
N PHE A 427 14.27 3.46 2.01
CA PHE A 427 15.58 3.44 1.36
C PHE A 427 15.94 4.75 0.64
N ASN A 428 15.08 5.76 0.71
CA ASN A 428 15.39 7.07 0.14
C ASN A 428 16.36 7.82 1.04
N ASP A 429 17.20 8.62 0.39
CA ASP A 429 17.82 9.74 1.06
C ASP A 429 16.76 10.81 1.27
N VAL A 430 16.65 11.28 2.51
CA VAL A 430 15.66 12.27 2.90
C VAL A 430 16.37 13.39 3.63
N ASP A 431 15.83 14.60 3.51
CA ASP A 431 16.28 15.73 4.28
C ASP A 431 15.63 15.67 5.67
N ASP A 432 16.04 14.67 6.44
CA ASP A 432 15.44 14.41 7.74
C ASP A 432 15.93 15.39 8.80
N PHE A 433 14.98 15.68 9.70
CA PHE A 433 15.13 16.61 10.80
C PHE A 433 16.21 16.17 11.80
N PRO A 434 16.27 14.90 12.24
CA PRO A 434 17.28 14.47 13.20
C PRO A 434 18.72 14.55 12.65
N SER A 435 18.97 14.01 11.46
CA SER A 435 20.32 14.00 10.86
C SER A 435 20.80 15.40 10.52
N TYR A 436 19.88 16.35 10.26
CA TYR A 436 20.24 17.76 10.10
C TYR A 436 20.87 18.31 11.37
N PHE A 437 20.22 18.10 12.52
CA PHE A 437 20.73 18.55 13.82
C PHE A 437 22.04 17.86 14.22
N LYS A 438 22.20 16.56 13.93
CA LYS A 438 23.49 15.87 14.15
C LYS A 438 24.63 16.54 13.41
N GLN A 439 24.39 16.91 12.16
CA GLN A 439 25.40 17.65 11.38
C GLN A 439 25.63 19.04 11.95
N GLN A 440 24.63 19.67 12.57
CA GLN A 440 24.80 20.92 13.30
C GLN A 440 25.55 20.77 14.64
N GLY A 441 26.03 19.56 14.98
CA GLY A 441 26.79 19.28 16.20
C GLY A 441 25.93 18.94 17.42
N TYR A 442 24.64 18.64 17.23
CA TYR A 442 23.73 18.29 18.31
C TYR A 442 23.80 16.80 18.64
N HIS A 443 23.66 16.47 19.92
CA HIS A 443 23.24 15.13 20.35
C HIS A 443 21.73 14.99 20.16
N THR A 444 21.26 13.90 19.55
CA THR A 444 19.84 13.77 19.21
C THR A 444 19.17 12.59 19.93
N MET A 445 18.03 12.84 20.55
CA MET A 445 17.26 11.81 21.26
C MET A 445 15.77 11.81 20.90
N TYR A 446 15.15 10.63 20.92
CA TYR A 446 13.71 10.44 20.69
C TYR A 446 13.04 9.59 21.77
N VAL A 447 11.95 10.07 22.34
CA VAL A 447 11.11 9.31 23.29
C VAL A 447 9.75 9.02 22.64
N SER A 448 9.39 7.73 22.58
CA SER A 448 8.13 7.28 21.99
C SER A 448 7.24 6.57 23.01
N PRO A 449 5.92 6.88 23.03
CA PRO A 449 4.95 6.20 23.87
C PRO A 449 4.53 4.85 23.27
N SER A 450 4.68 4.68 21.97
CA SER A 450 4.28 3.46 21.25
C SER A 450 5.49 2.67 20.76
N SER A 451 5.28 1.36 20.55
CA SER A 451 6.30 0.49 19.97
C SER A 451 6.88 1.07 18.68
N PHE A 452 8.20 1.04 18.49
CA PHE A 452 8.78 1.44 17.19
C PHE A 452 8.32 0.54 16.03
N LYS A 453 7.83 -0.68 16.32
CA LYS A 453 7.19 -1.53 15.30
C LYS A 453 5.81 -1.01 14.90
N PHE A 454 5.15 -0.27 15.76
CA PHE A 454 3.89 0.41 15.44
C PHE A 454 4.14 1.44 14.34
N ASP A 455 3.24 1.46 13.35
CA ASP A 455 3.30 2.25 12.11
C ASP A 455 4.54 2.04 11.23
N GLY A 456 5.53 1.26 11.65
CA GLY A 456 6.79 1.09 10.92
C GLY A 456 7.87 2.12 11.28
N LYS A 457 7.78 2.82 12.41
CA LYS A 457 8.77 3.83 12.83
C LYS A 457 10.21 3.29 12.89
N HIS A 458 10.40 2.04 13.31
CA HIS A 458 11.68 1.34 13.36
C HIS A 458 12.43 1.35 12.02
N ASN A 459 11.71 1.30 10.89
CA ASN A 459 12.30 1.39 9.55
C ASN A 459 13.08 2.70 9.37
N TRP A 460 12.66 3.78 10.03
CA TRP A 460 13.25 5.09 9.88
C TRP A 460 14.22 5.42 11.01
N LEU A 461 13.82 5.18 12.25
CA LEU A 461 14.67 5.38 13.42
C LEU A 461 16.00 4.61 13.30
N PHE A 462 15.94 3.39 12.75
CA PHE A 462 17.10 2.53 12.54
C PHE A 462 17.51 2.40 11.06
N ARG A 463 16.92 3.19 10.16
CA ARG A 463 17.19 3.21 8.70
C ARG A 463 17.25 1.85 8.04
N GLY A 464 16.28 1.00 8.37
CA GLY A 464 16.15 -0.33 7.79
C GLY A 464 17.33 -1.26 8.08
N ARG A 465 18.18 -0.97 9.08
CA ARG A 465 19.30 -1.86 9.49
C ARG A 465 18.84 -3.26 9.87
N GLU A 466 17.60 -3.41 10.32
CA GLU A 466 16.97 -4.71 10.59
C GLU A 466 16.53 -5.46 9.32
N VAL A 467 16.45 -4.77 8.18
CA VAL A 467 15.91 -5.24 6.90
C VAL A 467 16.99 -5.35 5.82
N LEU A 468 18.07 -4.58 5.92
CA LEU A 468 19.15 -4.50 4.94
C LEU A 468 20.28 -5.47 5.29
N ASP A 469 20.50 -6.45 4.41
CA ASP A 469 21.57 -7.46 4.55
C ASP A 469 22.94 -6.98 4.01
N SER A 470 23.02 -5.83 3.33
CA SER A 470 24.26 -5.37 2.67
C SER A 470 24.95 -4.20 3.40
N GLU A 471 26.19 -4.42 3.82
CA GLU A 471 27.03 -3.48 4.58
C GLU A 471 27.24 -2.15 3.85
N GLU A 472 27.37 -2.16 2.51
CA GLU A 472 27.56 -0.97 1.68
C GLU A 472 26.38 0.02 1.76
N GLN A 473 25.15 -0.49 1.87
CA GLN A 473 23.96 0.34 1.98
C GLN A 473 23.79 0.92 3.40
N LEU A 474 24.22 0.19 4.43
CA LEU A 474 24.14 0.65 5.81
C LEU A 474 25.14 1.76 6.12
N ASN A 475 26.23 1.84 5.38
CA ASN A 475 27.32 2.78 5.66
C ASN A 475 27.03 4.22 5.19
N HIS A 476 26.12 4.45 4.23
CA HIS A 476 25.84 5.80 3.74
C HIS A 476 24.62 6.48 4.41
N MET A 477 23.77 5.72 5.13
CA MET A 477 22.57 6.27 5.79
C MET A 477 22.81 6.45 7.29
N PRO A 478 22.84 7.70 7.81
CA PRO A 478 23.04 7.94 9.24
C PRO A 478 21.83 7.45 10.04
N LEU A 479 22.07 6.93 11.24
CA LEU A 479 20.99 6.76 12.22
C LEU A 479 20.40 8.14 12.55
N TRP A 480 19.07 8.22 12.57
CA TRP A 480 18.37 9.48 12.82
C TRP A 480 18.68 10.05 14.20
N PHE A 481 18.56 9.21 15.22
CA PHE A 481 18.82 9.62 16.61
C PHE A 481 20.06 8.92 17.14
N ASP A 482 20.81 9.61 18.00
CA ASP A 482 21.85 8.97 18.82
C ASP A 482 21.20 8.03 19.85
N ASP A 483 20.14 8.51 20.51
CA ASP A 483 19.39 7.72 21.48
C ASP A 483 17.90 7.62 21.12
N VAL A 484 17.32 6.43 21.30
CA VAL A 484 15.87 6.21 21.19
C VAL A 484 15.36 5.45 22.40
N TYR A 485 14.30 5.97 23.03
CA TYR A 485 13.77 5.44 24.27
C TYR A 485 12.30 5.05 24.10
N GLN A 486 12.01 3.79 24.45
CA GLN A 486 10.66 3.24 24.48
C GLN A 486 10.62 2.02 25.40
N TYR A 487 10.21 2.22 26.65
CA TYR A 487 10.08 1.13 27.62
C TYR A 487 8.94 1.39 28.60
N PHE A 488 8.25 0.34 29.00
CA PHE A 488 7.39 0.38 30.19
C PHE A 488 8.29 0.25 31.41
N PRO A 489 8.35 1.27 32.29
CA PRO A 489 9.25 1.24 33.43
C PRO A 489 8.87 0.08 34.36
N ASN A 490 9.86 -0.70 34.78
CA ASN A 490 9.69 -1.66 35.87
C ASN A 490 9.57 -0.94 37.23
N GLU A 491 9.33 -1.67 38.31
CA GLU A 491 9.16 -1.09 39.65
C GLU A 491 10.36 -0.23 40.09
N THR A 492 11.58 -0.66 39.81
CA THR A 492 12.79 0.13 40.10
C THR A 492 12.81 1.44 39.31
N GLN A 493 12.54 1.38 38.01
CA GLN A 493 12.52 2.56 37.13
C GLN A 493 11.37 3.51 37.49
N LEU A 494 10.22 2.99 37.92
CA LEU A 494 9.12 3.81 38.42
C LEU A 494 9.50 4.55 39.70
N ASN A 495 10.21 3.88 40.62
CA ASN A 495 10.73 4.52 41.83
C ASN A 495 11.78 5.59 41.49
N GLU A 496 12.67 5.33 40.53
CA GLU A 496 13.67 6.30 40.04
C GLU A 496 13.01 7.52 39.38
N LEU A 497 11.94 7.31 38.61
CA LEU A 497 11.14 8.39 38.01
C LEU A 497 10.17 9.05 39.01
N ASN A 498 10.08 8.54 40.25
CA ASN A 498 9.11 8.95 41.25
C ASN A 498 7.65 8.91 40.74
N LEU A 499 7.29 7.82 40.08
CA LEU A 499 5.99 7.62 39.44
C LEU A 499 5.26 6.38 39.96
N GLU A 500 3.94 6.48 40.02
CA GLU A 500 3.08 5.33 40.26
C GLU A 500 2.88 4.46 39.00
N ALA A 501 2.76 3.14 39.26
CA ALA A 501 2.08 2.12 38.46
C ALA A 501 0.95 2.64 37.54
N SER A 502 0.93 2.26 36.26
CA SER A 502 -0.30 2.22 35.45
C SER A 502 -0.72 0.77 35.22
N GLN A 503 -2.01 0.43 35.40
CA GLN A 503 -2.50 -0.96 35.33
C GLN A 503 -2.91 -1.38 33.92
N TYR A 504 -3.39 -0.44 33.12
CA TYR A 504 -3.76 -0.64 31.73
C TYR A 504 -2.61 -0.14 30.87
N GLN A 505 -2.18 -0.86 29.80
CA GLN A 505 -1.81 -0.19 28.54
C GLN A 505 -1.26 -1.02 27.38
N THR A 506 -1.60 -0.57 26.17
CA THR A 506 -0.93 -0.95 24.90
C THR A 506 0.16 0.06 24.50
N TRP A 507 0.08 1.30 25.02
CA TRP A 507 1.04 2.40 24.80
C TRP A 507 1.41 3.03 26.15
N ILE A 508 2.52 3.75 26.28
CA ILE A 508 2.98 4.34 27.55
C ILE A 508 2.31 5.73 27.71
N PRO A 509 1.79 6.11 28.89
CA PRO A 509 1.03 7.35 29.03
C PRO A 509 1.96 8.56 29.08
N ASP A 510 1.43 9.73 28.76
CA ASP A 510 2.19 10.98 28.65
C ASP A 510 2.87 11.35 29.98
N ARG A 511 2.25 11.03 31.13
CA ARG A 511 2.88 11.16 32.46
C ARG A 511 4.22 10.44 32.57
N ILE A 512 4.24 9.19 32.12
CA ILE A 512 5.43 8.34 32.18
C ILE A 512 6.44 8.81 31.13
N THR A 513 6.01 9.03 29.88
CA THR A 513 6.94 9.43 28.81
C THR A 513 7.54 10.83 29.01
N ALA A 514 6.80 11.77 29.62
CA ALA A 514 7.34 13.08 30.02
C ALA A 514 8.49 12.93 31.03
N SER A 515 8.30 12.07 32.03
CA SER A 515 9.33 11.82 33.06
C SER A 515 10.55 11.09 32.48
N GLN A 516 10.31 10.13 31.58
CA GLN A 516 11.38 9.49 30.80
C GLN A 516 12.14 10.51 29.97
N PHE A 517 11.44 11.43 29.30
CA PHE A 517 12.07 12.49 28.52
C PHE A 517 12.95 13.39 29.39
N ILE A 518 12.45 13.86 30.53
CA ILE A 518 13.21 14.66 31.50
C ILE A 518 14.49 13.92 31.94
N SER A 519 14.35 12.67 32.39
CA SER A 519 15.48 11.87 32.88
C SER A 519 16.54 11.64 31.80
N HIS A 520 16.14 11.29 30.58
CA HIS A 520 17.08 11.04 29.49
C HIS A 520 17.69 12.33 28.92
N PHE A 521 16.95 13.45 28.94
CA PHE A 521 17.49 14.75 28.57
C PHE A 521 18.58 15.21 29.55
N GLU A 522 18.34 15.04 30.86
CA GLU A 522 19.35 15.30 31.90
C GLU A 522 20.60 14.44 31.72
N GLN A 523 20.43 13.15 31.41
CA GLN A 523 21.53 12.24 31.13
C GLN A 523 22.34 12.69 29.90
N ALA A 524 21.67 13.07 28.81
CA ALA A 524 22.32 13.58 27.60
C ALA A 524 23.14 14.84 27.90
N LYS A 525 22.59 15.79 28.67
CA LYS A 525 23.29 17.02 29.06
C LYS A 525 24.42 16.80 30.06
N THR A 526 24.33 15.80 30.92
CA THR A 526 25.39 15.50 31.90
C THR A 526 26.59 14.82 31.23
N ASN A 527 26.33 13.97 30.22
CA ASN A 527 27.37 13.19 29.55
C ASN A 527 28.06 13.95 28.41
N GLN A 528 27.47 15.03 27.91
CA GLN A 528 27.95 15.73 26.72
C GLN A 528 27.78 17.25 26.82
N SER A 529 28.78 18.00 26.35
CA SER A 529 28.70 19.46 26.25
C SER A 529 27.84 19.95 25.07
N ALA A 530 27.58 19.08 24.09
CA ALA A 530 26.82 19.40 22.89
C ALA A 530 25.39 19.90 23.22
N PRO A 531 24.81 20.78 22.39
CA PRO A 531 23.38 21.08 22.47
C PRO A 531 22.57 19.82 22.14
N VAL A 532 21.39 19.69 22.74
CA VAL A 532 20.53 18.50 22.57
C VAL A 532 19.34 18.84 21.69
N LEU A 533 19.09 17.99 20.68
CA LEU A 533 17.78 17.88 20.05
C LEU A 533 16.98 16.80 20.79
N GLY A 534 15.99 17.21 21.56
CA GLY A 534 15.06 16.29 22.23
C GLY A 534 13.73 16.23 21.51
N VAL A 535 13.35 15.07 20.99
CA VAL A 535 12.02 14.87 20.39
C VAL A 535 11.17 13.97 21.29
N TRP A 536 10.02 14.45 21.73
CA TRP A 536 9.06 13.70 22.55
C TRP A 536 7.73 13.56 21.82
N ALA A 537 7.26 12.33 21.62
CA ALA A 537 5.91 12.07 21.12
C ALA A 537 4.95 11.72 22.27
N THR A 538 3.70 12.17 22.17
CA THR A 538 2.61 11.87 23.13
C THR A 538 1.62 10.86 22.54
N VAL A 539 0.65 10.38 23.33
CA VAL A 539 -0.36 9.41 22.86
C VAL A 539 -1.74 9.53 23.51
N ASP A 540 -1.88 10.19 24.65
CA ASP A 540 -3.15 10.17 25.41
C ASP A 540 -4.34 10.79 24.67
N THR A 541 -4.03 11.73 23.79
CA THR A 541 -4.94 12.39 22.86
C THR A 541 -5.29 11.53 21.64
N HIS A 542 -4.78 10.29 21.51
CA HIS A 542 -5.18 9.38 20.44
C HIS A 542 -6.65 8.96 20.58
N MET A 543 -7.36 8.87 19.46
CA MET A 543 -8.76 8.40 19.45
C MET A 543 -8.90 6.98 20.05
N PRO A 544 -9.97 6.66 20.81
CA PRO A 544 -11.21 7.41 20.99
C PRO A 544 -11.16 8.42 22.16
N PHE A 545 -9.97 8.90 22.54
CA PHE A 545 -9.75 9.85 23.65
C PHE A 545 -10.13 9.27 25.01
N SER A 546 -9.93 7.97 25.19
CA SER A 546 -10.16 7.29 26.47
C SER A 546 -9.03 7.53 27.47
N GLY A 547 -7.94 8.17 27.06
CA GLY A 547 -6.67 8.13 27.78
C GLY A 547 -5.99 6.77 27.64
N GLN A 548 -4.72 6.73 28.00
CA GLN A 548 -3.94 5.51 28.14
C GLN A 548 -3.69 5.17 29.62
N ASP A 549 -3.53 6.15 30.52
CA ASP A 549 -3.29 5.95 31.96
C ASP A 549 -4.52 5.44 32.76
N ASP A 550 -4.33 5.20 34.06
CA ASP A 550 -5.42 4.85 34.97
C ASP A 550 -6.36 6.05 35.18
N ASN A 551 -7.67 5.79 35.22
CA ASN A 551 -8.72 6.83 35.35
C ASN A 551 -8.45 7.87 36.45
N LYS A 552 -7.89 7.43 37.59
CA LYS A 552 -7.56 8.31 38.73
C LYS A 552 -6.66 9.49 38.36
N PHE A 553 -5.79 9.33 37.36
CA PHE A 553 -4.87 10.38 36.94
C PHE A 553 -5.53 11.45 36.07
N TYR A 554 -6.71 11.16 35.48
CA TYR A 554 -7.48 12.13 34.69
C TYR A 554 -8.48 12.95 35.51
N GLU A 555 -8.83 12.51 36.73
CA GLU A 555 -9.90 13.13 37.52
C GLU A 555 -9.65 14.62 37.79
N GLN A 556 -8.40 15.03 38.00
CA GLN A 556 -8.05 16.45 38.19
C GLN A 556 -8.13 17.31 36.93
N PHE A 557 -8.16 16.69 35.75
CA PHE A 557 -8.23 17.37 34.45
C PHE A 557 -9.61 17.30 33.81
N LYS A 558 -10.57 16.74 34.53
CA LYS A 558 -11.92 16.44 34.07
C LYS A 558 -12.64 17.68 33.53
N PHE A 559 -13.09 17.57 32.28
CA PHE A 559 -14.11 18.45 31.70
C PHE A 559 -15.43 17.70 31.58
N GLY A 560 -16.53 18.29 32.05
CA GLY A 560 -17.86 17.67 31.98
C GLY A 560 -17.90 16.27 32.59
N GLU A 561 -18.25 15.26 31.81
CA GLU A 561 -18.26 13.85 32.24
C GLU A 561 -16.87 13.18 32.31
N GLY A 562 -15.81 13.87 31.89
CA GLY A 562 -14.43 13.39 31.90
C GLY A 562 -14.16 12.37 30.80
N ILE A 563 -13.37 11.34 31.12
CA ILE A 563 -13.05 10.27 30.15
C ILE A 563 -14.19 9.23 29.98
N SER A 564 -15.28 9.35 30.76
CA SER A 564 -16.34 8.35 30.85
C SER A 564 -17.49 8.58 29.86
N GLY A 565 -18.08 7.49 29.35
CA GLY A 565 -19.31 7.51 28.54
C GLY A 565 -19.14 7.51 27.01
N PHE A 566 -20.23 7.22 26.30
CA PHE A 566 -20.31 7.17 24.83
C PHE A 566 -21.32 8.20 24.29
N GLY A 567 -20.93 8.96 23.26
CA GLY A 567 -21.74 10.03 22.64
C GLY A 567 -20.85 11.13 22.03
N SER A 568 -21.41 11.99 21.17
CA SER A 568 -20.69 13.11 20.53
C SER A 568 -20.28 14.17 21.55
N ASN A 569 -21.22 14.68 22.36
CA ASN A 569 -20.92 15.66 23.42
C ASN A 569 -19.92 15.08 24.43
N LYS A 570 -20.09 13.80 24.79
CA LYS A 570 -19.14 13.09 25.67
C LYS A 570 -17.75 12.95 25.06
N ARG A 571 -17.61 12.97 23.73
CA ARG A 571 -16.29 12.91 23.09
C ARG A 571 -15.55 14.24 23.20
N VAL A 572 -16.25 15.37 23.20
CA VAL A 572 -15.64 16.68 23.45
C VAL A 572 -15.09 16.74 24.87
N ASP A 573 -15.87 16.29 25.86
CA ASP A 573 -15.43 16.18 27.26
C ASP A 573 -14.20 15.29 27.41
N ARG A 574 -14.21 14.12 26.77
CA ARG A 574 -13.08 13.18 26.73
C ARG A 574 -11.83 13.82 26.15
N TYR A 575 -11.94 14.37 24.94
CA TYR A 575 -10.82 15.02 24.26
C TYR A 575 -10.27 16.20 25.08
N SER A 576 -11.14 17.04 25.62
CA SER A 576 -10.76 18.18 26.47
C SER A 576 -10.06 17.73 27.76
N THR A 577 -10.48 16.60 28.32
CA THR A 577 -9.86 16.02 29.52
C THR A 577 -8.46 15.50 29.21
N VAL A 578 -8.30 14.68 28.15
CA VAL A 578 -6.99 14.10 27.80
C VAL A 578 -6.01 15.15 27.27
N VAL A 579 -6.46 16.15 26.51
CA VAL A 579 -5.56 17.21 26.03
C VAL A 579 -5.08 18.10 27.17
N LYS A 580 -5.93 18.37 28.18
CA LYS A 580 -5.53 19.11 29.38
C LYS A 580 -4.57 18.29 30.26
N TYR A 581 -4.78 16.98 30.33
CA TYR A 581 -3.83 16.05 30.95
C TYR A 581 -2.46 16.10 30.23
N THR A 582 -2.43 16.04 28.90
CA THR A 582 -1.20 16.15 28.11
C THR A 582 -0.54 17.52 28.28
N ASP A 583 -1.30 18.63 28.24
CA ASP A 583 -0.82 20.01 28.47
C ASP A 583 -0.11 20.15 29.83
N HIS A 584 -0.62 19.50 30.87
CA HIS A 584 0.01 19.49 32.19
C HIS A 584 1.44 18.92 32.16
N TYR A 585 1.65 17.76 31.51
CA TYR A 585 2.97 17.16 31.43
C TYR A 585 3.89 17.87 30.45
N ILE A 586 3.35 18.53 29.43
CA ILE A 586 4.11 19.49 28.62
C ILE A 586 4.63 20.63 29.51
N GLY A 587 3.78 21.15 30.40
CA GLY A 587 4.17 22.14 31.40
C GLY A 587 5.33 21.68 32.27
N GLN A 588 5.30 20.44 32.77
CA GLN A 588 6.38 19.88 33.59
C GLN A 588 7.72 19.81 32.83
N VAL A 589 7.70 19.36 31.56
CA VAL A 589 8.90 19.32 30.71
C VAL A 589 9.43 20.74 30.48
N VAL A 590 8.56 21.70 30.16
CA VAL A 590 8.94 23.10 29.94
C VAL A 590 9.53 23.72 31.21
N ASP A 591 8.93 23.48 32.37
CA ASP A 591 9.41 24.02 33.65
C ASP A 591 10.77 23.40 34.03
N PHE A 592 10.95 22.10 33.81
CA PHE A 592 12.26 21.45 33.96
C PHE A 592 13.33 22.11 33.08
N LEU A 593 13.04 22.31 31.78
CA LEU A 593 13.97 22.94 30.85
C LEU A 593 14.26 24.39 31.26
N ARG A 594 13.24 25.16 31.62
CA ARG A 594 13.41 26.55 32.06
C ARG A 594 14.29 26.66 33.31
N ASN A 595 14.15 25.72 34.25
CA ASN A 595 14.89 25.77 35.52
C ASN A 595 16.31 25.24 35.42
N ASN A 596 16.59 24.28 34.52
CA ASN A 596 17.87 23.57 34.46
C ASN A 596 18.68 23.83 33.18
N TYR A 597 18.00 24.09 32.06
CA TYR A 597 18.59 24.21 30.73
C TYR A 597 17.91 25.33 29.93
N ASN A 598 17.88 26.55 30.48
CA ASN A 598 17.09 27.65 29.94
C ASN A 598 17.49 28.08 28.52
N ASN A 599 18.74 27.88 28.07
CA ASN A 599 19.14 28.08 26.69
C ASN A 599 18.54 26.99 25.77
N THR A 600 17.22 27.01 25.61
CA THR A 600 16.43 26.01 24.90
C THR A 600 15.30 26.67 24.13
N VAL A 601 15.19 26.32 22.85
CA VAL A 601 14.01 26.58 22.02
C VAL A 601 13.05 25.40 22.18
N VAL A 602 11.83 25.67 22.63
CA VAL A 602 10.76 24.66 22.74
C VAL A 602 9.74 24.89 21.64
N VAL A 603 9.42 23.81 20.94
CA VAL A 603 8.32 23.75 19.98
C VAL A 603 7.33 22.70 20.45
N VAL A 604 6.06 23.09 20.54
CA VAL A 604 4.95 22.15 20.71
C VAL A 604 4.05 22.24 19.49
N LEU A 605 3.81 21.11 18.83
CA LEU A 605 2.94 21.03 17.65
C LEU A 605 2.25 19.69 17.56
N GLY A 606 1.10 19.61 16.89
CA GLY A 606 0.45 18.33 16.62
C GLY A 606 1.06 17.59 15.43
N ASP A 607 1.15 16.27 15.52
CA ASP A 607 1.47 15.43 14.36
C ASP A 607 0.37 15.50 13.29
N HIS A 608 -0.87 15.72 13.72
CA HIS A 608 -2.04 16.01 12.91
C HIS A 608 -3.21 16.47 13.78
N GLY A 609 -4.33 16.87 13.16
CA GLY A 609 -5.53 17.26 13.88
C GLY A 609 -6.28 16.08 14.50
N ALA A 610 -7.10 16.35 15.51
CA ALA A 610 -7.97 15.35 16.11
C ALA A 610 -8.99 14.84 15.08
N ARG A 611 -9.10 13.52 14.94
CA ARG A 611 -9.98 12.91 13.93
C ARG A 611 -11.17 12.17 14.55
N GLU A 612 -12.31 12.31 13.88
CA GLU A 612 -13.42 11.35 13.96
C GLU A 612 -13.32 10.38 12.77
N VAL A 613 -13.84 9.15 12.91
CA VAL A 613 -14.08 8.30 11.73
C VAL A 613 -14.93 9.12 10.76
N PRO A 614 -14.51 9.37 9.50
CA PRO A 614 -15.15 10.36 8.64
C PRO A 614 -16.67 10.32 8.73
N SER A 615 -17.28 11.43 9.15
CA SER A 615 -18.74 11.50 9.28
C SER A 615 -19.30 11.50 7.86
N TYR A 616 -20.09 10.47 7.52
CA TYR A 616 -20.81 10.41 6.25
C TYR A 616 -22.21 10.97 6.51
N ARG A 617 -22.62 12.01 5.78
CA ARG A 617 -23.89 12.73 6.00
C ARG A 617 -25.16 11.85 5.98
N ASN A 618 -25.09 10.58 5.56
CA ASN A 618 -26.20 9.62 5.59
C ASN A 618 -25.71 8.20 5.89
N SER A 619 -25.61 7.84 7.16
CA SER A 619 -25.12 6.53 7.62
C SER A 619 -26.18 5.41 7.57
N THR A 620 -26.81 5.19 6.42
CA THR A 620 -27.20 3.80 6.10
C THR A 620 -26.04 3.22 5.31
N VAL A 621 -25.44 2.15 5.85
CA VAL A 621 -24.23 1.49 5.33
C VAL A 621 -24.33 1.15 3.83
N ASP A 622 -25.56 1.03 3.32
CA ASP A 622 -25.88 0.68 1.94
C ASP A 622 -25.83 1.85 0.94
N LYS A 623 -25.71 3.11 1.40
CA LYS A 623 -25.63 4.31 0.53
C LYS A 623 -24.53 5.29 0.97
N MET A 624 -23.39 4.77 1.40
CA MET A 624 -22.18 5.58 1.57
C MET A 624 -21.71 6.06 0.19
N ASP A 625 -22.19 7.22 -0.24
CA ASP A 625 -21.61 7.94 -1.37
C ASP A 625 -20.17 8.34 -0.95
N PRO A 626 -19.11 7.87 -1.63
CA PRO A 626 -17.74 8.27 -1.32
C PRO A 626 -17.53 9.79 -1.44
N PHE A 627 -18.40 10.52 -2.15
CA PHE A 627 -18.43 11.98 -2.19
C PHE A 627 -19.17 12.62 -1.01
N SER A 628 -19.77 11.84 -0.09
CA SER A 628 -20.50 12.35 1.08
C SER A 628 -19.64 12.55 2.33
N ALA A 629 -18.35 12.17 2.30
CA ALA A 629 -17.33 12.70 3.21
C ALA A 629 -17.02 14.14 2.77
N LEU A 630 -18.02 15.01 2.92
CA LEU A 630 -17.88 16.41 2.61
C LEU A 630 -17.27 17.10 3.83
N TYR A 631 -16.41 18.05 3.53
CA TYR A 631 -16.05 19.08 4.47
C TYR A 631 -17.33 19.76 5.02
N ASP A 632 -17.36 20.00 6.31
CA ASP A 632 -18.51 20.50 7.05
C ASP A 632 -18.15 21.66 8.00
N ASP A 633 -19.17 22.44 8.34
CA ASP A 633 -19.05 23.61 9.21
C ASP A 633 -18.91 23.27 10.69
N SER A 634 -18.89 21.98 11.06
CA SER A 634 -18.84 21.56 12.48
C SER A 634 -17.49 21.87 13.14
N CYS A 635 -16.46 22.15 12.36
CA CYS A 635 -15.18 22.66 12.89
C CYS A 635 -15.30 24.02 13.59
N ASN A 636 -16.41 24.75 13.42
CA ASN A 636 -16.69 25.96 14.18
C ASN A 636 -16.97 25.65 15.66
N ASP A 637 -17.54 24.46 15.93
CA ASP A 637 -18.06 24.09 17.24
C ASP A 637 -17.28 22.94 17.90
N LEU A 638 -16.62 22.10 17.11
CA LEU A 638 -15.95 20.88 17.57
C LEU A 638 -14.44 20.96 17.34
N PRO A 639 -13.62 20.26 18.15
CA PRO A 639 -12.18 20.17 17.96
C PRO A 639 -11.76 19.01 17.05
N PHE A 640 -12.71 18.18 16.63
CA PHE A 640 -12.54 17.10 15.66
C PHE A 640 -13.68 17.16 14.64
N SER A 641 -13.35 17.34 13.36
CA SER A 641 -14.29 17.21 12.23
C SER A 641 -13.55 16.79 10.96
N ASN A 642 -14.29 16.59 9.85
CA ASN A 642 -13.65 16.31 8.56
C ASN A 642 -12.74 17.46 8.09
N ASP A 643 -13.04 18.70 8.49
CA ASP A 643 -12.31 19.93 8.14
C ASP A 643 -11.04 20.14 8.95
N GLN A 644 -11.01 19.61 10.17
CA GLN A 644 -9.89 19.76 11.09
C GLN A 644 -8.89 18.62 10.99
N GLN A 645 -9.07 17.72 10.03
CA GLN A 645 -8.18 16.58 9.81
C GLN A 645 -6.71 17.02 9.75
N PHE A 646 -6.39 17.97 8.86
CA PHE A 646 -5.02 18.49 8.74
C PHE A 646 -4.72 19.58 9.76
N THR A 647 -5.74 20.30 10.23
CA THR A 647 -5.57 21.45 11.13
C THR A 647 -5.01 21.02 12.49
N THR A 648 -3.87 21.58 12.84
CA THR A 648 -3.30 21.52 14.18
C THR A 648 -2.98 22.94 14.64
N SER A 649 -2.08 23.11 15.59
CA SER A 649 -1.49 24.40 15.93
C SER A 649 -0.08 24.19 16.42
N ALA A 650 0.68 25.27 16.55
CA ALA A 650 1.96 25.22 17.23
C ALA A 650 2.26 26.46 18.06
N VAL A 651 3.15 26.28 19.02
CA VAL A 651 3.85 27.34 19.73
C VAL A 651 5.34 27.07 19.64
N ILE A 652 6.12 28.12 19.36
CA ILE A 652 7.57 28.13 19.49
C ILE A 652 7.96 29.24 20.46
N SER A 653 8.79 28.90 21.44
CA SER A 653 9.26 29.83 22.47
C SER A 653 10.72 29.55 22.79
N TYR A 654 11.44 30.61 23.16
CA TYR A 654 12.80 30.52 23.68
C TYR A 654 12.75 30.75 25.19
N LEU A 655 13.33 29.83 25.98
CA LEU A 655 13.24 29.84 27.44
C LEU A 655 14.36 30.63 28.12
N GLY A 656 15.37 31.06 27.36
CA GLY A 656 16.63 31.60 27.89
C GLY A 656 16.75 33.11 27.73
N ASP A 657 17.93 33.61 28.05
CA ASP A 657 18.28 35.03 27.97
C ASP A 657 19.48 35.30 27.04
N ASP A 658 19.85 34.35 26.18
CA ASP A 658 20.85 34.61 25.15
C ASP A 658 20.37 35.77 24.26
N SER A 659 21.12 36.85 24.26
CA SER A 659 20.70 38.10 23.61
C SER A 659 20.50 37.95 22.11
N TYR A 660 21.25 37.06 21.46
CA TYR A 660 21.17 36.85 20.02
C TYR A 660 19.92 36.06 19.67
N ILE A 661 19.70 34.92 20.32
CA ILE A 661 18.48 34.11 20.09
C ILE A 661 17.24 34.91 20.45
N LYS A 662 17.28 35.65 21.56
CA LYS A 662 16.17 36.50 22.01
C LYS A 662 15.79 37.58 20.99
N GLN A 663 16.77 38.20 20.33
CA GLN A 663 16.51 39.17 19.24
C GLN A 663 15.76 38.56 18.05
N LEU A 664 15.86 37.25 17.80
CA LEU A 664 15.07 36.59 16.74
C LEU A 664 13.58 36.52 17.08
N PHE A 665 13.24 36.41 18.38
CA PHE A 665 11.87 36.25 18.86
C PHE A 665 11.23 37.58 19.27
N GLU A 666 11.99 38.53 19.83
CA GLU A 666 11.48 39.79 20.38
C GLU A 666 10.52 40.55 19.46
N PRO A 667 10.80 40.69 18.14
CA PRO A 667 9.91 41.41 17.23
C PRO A 667 8.52 40.77 17.08
N ILE A 668 8.38 39.49 17.42
CA ILE A 668 7.19 38.67 17.13
C ILE A 668 6.62 37.97 18.37
N TYR A 669 7.06 38.33 19.58
CA TYR A 669 6.50 37.79 20.80
C TYR A 669 5.00 38.10 20.94
N GLN A 670 4.27 37.14 21.51
CA GLN A 670 2.84 37.21 21.77
C GLN A 670 2.03 37.47 20.50
N LYS A 671 2.53 37.00 19.35
CA LYS A 671 1.80 37.04 18.10
C LYS A 671 1.19 35.68 17.80
N VAL A 672 -0.04 35.72 17.30
CA VAL A 672 -0.76 34.57 16.78
C VAL A 672 -0.90 34.74 15.27
N VAL A 673 -0.21 33.91 14.51
CA VAL A 673 -0.30 33.87 13.05
C VAL A 673 -1.47 32.98 12.63
N LYS A 674 -2.33 33.53 11.76
CA LYS A 674 -3.55 32.88 11.30
C LYS A 674 -3.55 32.51 9.81
N VAL A 675 -2.52 32.89 9.06
CA VAL A 675 -2.38 32.48 7.65
C VAL A 675 -1.99 31.00 7.56
N PRO A 676 -2.30 30.32 6.44
CA PRO A 676 -1.96 28.91 6.26
C PRO A 676 -0.46 28.67 6.45
N THR A 677 -0.11 27.71 7.30
CA THR A 677 1.27 27.24 7.53
C THR A 677 1.28 25.72 7.67
N ASP A 678 2.43 25.08 7.60
CA ASP A 678 2.53 23.63 7.83
C ASP A 678 3.82 23.18 8.51
N HIS A 679 3.94 21.86 8.70
CA HIS A 679 5.12 21.23 9.28
C HIS A 679 6.44 21.62 8.60
N GLN A 680 6.47 21.80 7.27
CA GLN A 680 7.71 22.21 6.59
C GLN A 680 8.12 23.61 6.99
N ASP A 681 7.16 24.54 7.11
CA ASP A 681 7.43 25.90 7.57
C ASP A 681 8.05 25.88 8.99
N MET A 682 7.49 25.07 9.89
CA MET A 682 8.03 24.93 11.25
C MET A 682 9.45 24.36 11.26
N ILE A 683 9.70 23.27 10.53
CA ILE A 683 11.03 22.67 10.44
C ILE A 683 12.03 23.64 9.80
N ARG A 684 11.63 24.35 8.74
CA ARG A 684 12.48 25.39 8.12
C ARG A 684 12.86 26.48 9.12
N THR A 685 11.91 26.91 9.95
CA THR A 685 12.16 27.92 10.99
C THR A 685 13.18 27.44 12.00
N LEU A 686 13.11 26.17 12.42
CA LEU A 686 14.10 25.57 13.30
C LEU A 686 15.48 25.43 12.65
N TYR A 687 15.55 25.04 11.38
CA TYR A 687 16.81 25.03 10.63
C TYR A 687 17.45 26.42 10.66
N ASP A 688 16.70 27.46 10.30
CA ASP A 688 17.21 28.82 10.28
C ASP A 688 17.71 29.34 11.63
N ILE A 689 17.03 29.00 12.73
CA ILE A 689 17.48 29.35 14.10
C ILE A 689 18.82 28.67 14.39
N VAL A 690 18.92 27.38 14.06
CA VAL A 690 20.13 26.61 14.32
C VAL A 690 21.29 27.09 13.45
N GLU A 691 21.12 27.24 12.14
CA GLU A 691 22.19 27.73 11.25
C GLU A 691 22.73 29.09 11.68
N GLN A 692 21.84 30.00 12.10
CA GLN A 692 22.21 31.30 12.64
C GLN A 692 23.03 31.20 13.92
N SER A 693 22.69 30.25 14.81
CA SER A 693 23.39 30.04 16.07
C SER A 693 24.73 29.30 15.92
N THR A 694 24.77 28.24 15.12
CA THR A 694 25.93 27.36 14.95
C THR A 694 26.93 27.90 13.97
N GLY A 695 26.53 28.87 13.16
CA GLY A 695 27.39 29.36 12.14
C GLY A 695 27.57 28.36 10.99
N LYS A 696 26.60 27.49 10.74
CA LYS A 696 26.78 26.42 9.75
C LYS A 696 25.52 26.27 8.91
N HIS A 697 25.64 26.62 7.64
CA HIS A 697 24.57 26.42 6.66
C HIS A 697 24.69 25.05 6.00
N LEU A 698 23.55 24.40 5.78
CA LEU A 698 23.49 23.09 5.13
C LEU A 698 22.51 23.12 3.97
N ALA A 699 22.80 22.34 2.92
CA ALA A 699 21.84 22.16 1.83
C ALA A 699 20.58 21.43 2.32
N SER A 700 19.43 21.84 1.78
CA SER A 700 18.11 21.39 2.20
C SER A 700 17.15 21.26 1.01
N SER A 701 16.20 20.34 1.10
CA SER A 701 15.02 20.21 0.25
C SER A 701 13.73 20.61 0.97
N ARG A 702 13.80 21.02 2.24
CA ARG A 702 12.68 21.54 3.04
C ARG A 702 12.29 22.93 2.57
N ASN A 703 11.46 23.01 1.54
CA ASN A 703 11.05 24.27 0.91
C ASN A 703 9.92 25.00 1.68
N GLY A 704 9.88 24.88 3.01
CA GLY A 704 9.00 25.67 3.87
C GLY A 704 9.46 27.13 3.94
N ARG A 705 8.60 27.99 4.48
CA ARG A 705 8.92 29.38 4.81
C ARG A 705 9.51 29.47 6.21
N ASN A 706 10.36 30.45 6.42
CA ASN A 706 10.69 30.88 7.77
C ASN A 706 9.48 31.59 8.38
N LEU A 707 8.93 31.02 9.46
CA LEU A 707 7.74 31.53 10.12
C LEU A 707 7.99 32.86 10.86
N PHE A 708 9.22 33.16 11.28
CA PHE A 708 9.55 34.44 11.90
C PHE A 708 9.57 35.56 10.86
N GLU A 709 10.19 35.30 9.70
CA GLU A 709 10.16 36.21 8.56
C GLU A 709 8.72 36.43 8.08
N LEU A 710 7.92 35.35 7.96
CA LEU A 710 6.50 35.43 7.63
C LEU A 710 5.75 36.34 8.62
N THR A 711 5.97 36.16 9.92
CA THR A 711 5.30 36.95 10.97
C THR A 711 5.68 38.42 10.88
N GLN A 712 6.97 38.74 10.73
CA GLN A 712 7.44 40.12 10.58
C GLN A 712 6.87 40.77 9.32
N ASN A 713 6.86 40.06 8.19
CA ASN A 713 6.29 40.57 6.94
C ASN A 713 4.78 40.84 7.04
N LEU A 714 4.04 39.99 7.76
CA LEU A 714 2.63 40.21 8.05
C LEU A 714 2.43 41.47 8.92
N MET A 715 3.29 41.69 9.91
CA MET A 715 3.25 42.89 10.77
C MET A 715 3.56 44.18 10.00
N SER A 716 4.51 44.13 9.06
CA SER A 716 4.92 45.27 8.24
C SER A 716 4.07 45.48 6.98
N ASN A 717 3.07 44.62 6.73
CA ASN A 717 2.31 44.57 5.46
C ASN A 717 3.22 44.44 4.22
N THR A 718 4.35 43.77 4.37
CA THR A 718 5.26 43.48 3.25
C THR A 718 4.68 42.35 2.40
N LEU A 719 4.86 42.44 1.08
CA LEU A 719 4.42 41.40 0.15
C LEU A 719 5.07 40.07 0.54
N LEU A 720 4.27 39.07 0.92
CA LEU A 720 4.81 37.75 1.22
C LEU A 720 5.27 37.10 -0.08
N ARG A 721 6.31 36.29 0.04
CA ARG A 721 6.81 35.50 -1.07
C ARG A 721 5.77 34.48 -1.51
N SER A 722 5.70 34.24 -2.82
CA SER A 722 4.90 33.14 -3.34
C SER A 722 5.40 31.84 -2.71
N HIS A 723 4.47 31.07 -2.17
CA HIS A 723 4.74 29.79 -1.55
C HIS A 723 3.55 28.88 -1.73
N TRP A 724 3.81 27.65 -2.14
CA TRP A 724 2.81 26.61 -2.34
C TRP A 724 3.21 25.40 -1.51
N SER A 725 2.27 24.87 -0.73
CA SER A 725 2.49 23.65 0.02
C SER A 725 1.34 22.67 -0.11
N LEU A 726 1.67 21.40 0.04
CA LEU A 726 0.81 20.29 -0.32
C LEU A 726 0.69 19.34 0.87
N ARG A 727 -0.55 18.97 1.17
CA ARG A 727 -0.91 18.07 2.26
C ARG A 727 -1.80 17.01 1.68
N SER A 728 -1.60 15.76 2.08
CA SER A 728 -2.39 14.67 1.51
C SER A 728 -2.62 13.56 2.51
N THR A 729 -3.82 13.01 2.43
CA THR A 729 -4.19 11.69 2.89
C THR A 729 -4.58 10.84 1.67
N HIS A 730 -4.85 9.57 1.90
CA HIS A 730 -5.43 8.66 0.91
C HIS A 730 -6.77 9.15 0.29
N LEU A 731 -7.52 10.06 0.95
CA LEU A 731 -8.84 10.53 0.48
C LEU A 731 -8.93 12.04 0.26
N HIS A 732 -8.15 12.81 1.00
CA HIS A 732 -8.23 14.26 1.05
C HIS A 732 -6.87 14.86 0.77
N SER A 733 -6.85 16.04 0.18
CA SER A 733 -5.63 16.81 0.03
C SER A 733 -5.92 18.29 0.18
N GLU A 734 -4.91 19.03 0.64
CA GLU A 734 -4.93 20.48 0.70
C GLU A 734 -3.77 21.04 -0.10
N LEU A 735 -4.04 22.08 -0.88
CA LEU A 735 -3.03 22.97 -1.42
C LEU A 735 -3.13 24.28 -0.67
N ALA A 736 -2.10 24.62 0.11
CA ALA A 736 -1.99 25.95 0.67
C ALA A 736 -1.19 26.84 -0.27
N THR A 737 -1.67 28.06 -0.48
CA THR A 737 -0.90 29.17 -1.04
C THR A 737 -0.58 30.16 0.08
N GLN A 738 -0.10 31.34 -0.28
CA GLN A 738 0.28 32.41 0.64
C GLN A 738 -0.77 32.74 1.72
N ASP A 739 -2.05 32.78 1.35
CA ASP A 739 -3.15 33.27 2.17
C ASP A 739 -4.42 32.41 2.07
N THR A 740 -4.32 31.25 1.39
CA THR A 740 -5.47 30.45 1.01
C THR A 740 -5.18 28.95 1.16
N ILE A 741 -6.18 28.19 1.60
CA ILE A 741 -6.20 26.73 1.52
C ILE A 741 -7.28 26.29 0.53
N TYR A 742 -6.88 25.48 -0.45
CA TYR A 742 -7.76 24.77 -1.35
C TYR A 742 -7.86 23.32 -0.92
N ARG A 743 -9.08 22.85 -0.67
CA ARG A 743 -9.31 21.46 -0.29
C ARG A 743 -9.88 20.64 -1.42
N PHE A 744 -9.37 19.43 -1.55
CA PHE A 744 -9.71 18.50 -2.61
C PHE A 744 -10.03 17.12 -2.02
N HIS A 745 -10.95 16.43 -2.67
CA HIS A 745 -11.07 14.99 -2.53
C HIS A 745 -10.22 14.33 -3.62
N SER A 746 -9.52 13.25 -3.28
CA SER A 746 -8.68 12.47 -4.22
C SER A 746 -9.48 11.84 -5.38
N LEU A 747 -10.82 11.92 -5.35
CA LEU A 747 -11.74 11.33 -6.32
C LEU A 747 -12.26 12.34 -7.35
N GLY A 748 -11.92 13.63 -7.21
CA GLY A 748 -12.23 14.64 -8.22
C GLY A 748 -12.54 16.02 -7.65
N ALA A 749 -12.92 16.92 -8.55
CA ALA A 749 -13.18 18.33 -8.23
C ALA A 749 -14.53 18.60 -7.52
N ARG A 750 -15.33 17.58 -7.18
CA ARG A 750 -16.60 17.79 -6.45
C ARG A 750 -16.33 17.90 -4.95
N GLY A 751 -17.03 18.83 -4.27
CA GLY A 751 -16.86 19.07 -2.82
C GLY A 751 -15.65 19.93 -2.45
N GLN A 752 -15.15 20.68 -3.43
CA GLN A 752 -14.05 21.62 -3.29
C GLN A 752 -14.44 22.81 -2.42
N VAL A 753 -13.56 23.19 -1.49
CA VAL A 753 -13.80 24.33 -0.61
C VAL A 753 -12.53 25.15 -0.42
N PHE A 754 -12.72 26.47 -0.34
CA PHE A 754 -11.71 27.48 -0.09
C PHE A 754 -11.78 27.97 1.37
N SER A 755 -10.65 28.15 2.05
CA SER A 755 -10.63 28.91 3.30
C SER A 755 -9.34 29.71 3.39
N GLY A 756 -9.44 31.02 3.62
CA GLY A 756 -8.28 31.93 3.66
C GLY A 756 -7.58 31.94 5.02
N ILE A 757 -8.32 32.27 6.09
CA ILE A 757 -7.78 32.60 7.42
C ILE A 757 -8.40 31.68 8.47
N TYR A 758 -7.67 31.32 9.53
CA TYR A 758 -8.22 30.54 10.66
C TYR A 758 -9.50 31.19 11.26
N PRO A 759 -10.52 30.41 11.65
CA PRO A 759 -10.65 28.97 11.50
C PRO A 759 -10.77 28.58 10.04
N THR A 760 -10.05 27.53 9.64
CA THR A 760 -10.03 27.04 8.26
C THR A 760 -11.32 26.30 7.89
N CYS A 761 -12.47 26.74 8.40
CA CYS A 761 -13.73 26.04 8.31
C CYS A 761 -14.43 26.28 6.98
N VAL A 762 -15.02 25.23 6.43
CA VAL A 762 -15.89 25.33 5.26
C VAL A 762 -17.16 26.08 5.64
N THR A 763 -17.34 27.25 5.04
CA THR A 763 -18.59 28.03 5.10
C THR A 763 -19.45 27.75 3.86
N ASN A 764 -20.76 28.01 3.92
CA ASN A 764 -21.62 27.85 2.74
C ASN A 764 -21.20 28.78 1.58
N GLU A 765 -20.63 29.95 1.89
CA GLU A 765 -20.13 30.93 0.92
C GLU A 765 -18.83 30.47 0.26
N SER A 766 -18.02 29.68 0.95
CA SER A 766 -16.73 29.18 0.44
C SER A 766 -16.82 28.07 -0.62
N ARG A 767 -18.04 27.64 -0.97
CA ARG A 767 -18.31 26.60 -1.97
C ARG A 767 -18.33 27.17 -3.39
N ASP A 768 -17.31 27.92 -3.74
CA ASP A 768 -17.08 28.30 -5.13
C ASP A 768 -16.47 27.13 -5.92
N ASN A 769 -16.84 27.05 -7.20
CA ASN A 769 -16.23 26.09 -8.12
C ASN A 769 -14.74 26.45 -8.29
N ILE A 770 -13.86 25.83 -7.51
CA ILE A 770 -12.42 25.85 -7.80
C ILE A 770 -12.27 25.49 -9.27
N SER A 771 -11.49 26.31 -9.98
CA SER A 771 -11.33 26.14 -11.42
C SER A 771 -10.74 24.75 -11.72
N LYS A 772 -11.16 24.12 -12.83
CA LYS A 772 -10.51 22.92 -13.34
C LYS A 772 -8.98 23.09 -13.47
N LEU A 773 -8.52 24.34 -13.64
CA LEU A 773 -7.12 24.72 -13.68
C LEU A 773 -6.41 24.51 -12.33
N GLN A 774 -6.97 24.99 -11.23
CA GLN A 774 -6.41 24.80 -9.88
C GLN A 774 -6.35 23.32 -9.50
N PHE A 775 -7.41 22.54 -9.78
CA PHE A 775 -7.37 21.08 -9.57
C PHE A 775 -6.27 20.41 -10.40
N LYS A 776 -6.11 20.82 -11.66
CA LYS A 776 -5.06 20.31 -12.54
C LYS A 776 -3.67 20.69 -12.02
N GLN A 777 -3.47 21.92 -11.55
CA GLN A 777 -2.22 22.36 -10.94
C GLN A 777 -1.88 21.56 -9.69
N PHE A 778 -2.85 21.35 -8.80
CA PHE A 778 -2.71 20.48 -7.63
C PHE A 778 -2.31 19.05 -8.03
N SER A 779 -3.05 18.43 -8.94
CA SER A 779 -2.81 17.04 -9.36
C SER A 779 -1.41 16.87 -9.97
N ASN A 780 -0.98 17.87 -10.72
CA ASN A 780 0.35 17.97 -11.28
C ASN A 780 1.44 18.09 -10.20
N TYR A 781 1.20 18.92 -9.17
CA TYR A 781 2.13 19.13 -8.07
C TYR A 781 2.32 17.85 -7.23
N GLN A 782 1.22 17.17 -6.88
CA GLN A 782 1.27 15.87 -6.21
C GLN A 782 1.99 14.82 -7.08
N LYS A 783 1.69 14.77 -8.39
CA LYS A 783 2.36 13.85 -9.33
C LYS A 783 3.87 14.10 -9.39
N PHE A 784 4.30 15.37 -9.30
CA PHE A 784 5.70 15.74 -9.27
C PHE A 784 6.40 15.25 -8.00
N PHE A 785 5.83 15.47 -6.82
CA PHE A 785 6.40 14.95 -5.56
C PHE A 785 6.39 13.42 -5.47
N ASP A 786 5.30 12.78 -5.88
CA ASP A 786 5.23 11.32 -6.00
C ASP A 786 6.35 10.80 -6.91
N TYR A 787 6.66 11.50 -8.01
CA TYR A 787 7.78 11.18 -8.89
C TYR A 787 9.13 11.36 -8.21
N LEU A 788 9.39 12.50 -7.58
CA LEU A 788 10.68 12.75 -6.95
C LEU A 788 11.00 11.72 -5.87
N GLN A 789 10.06 11.48 -4.96
CA GLN A 789 10.23 10.55 -3.85
C GLN A 789 10.44 9.11 -4.34
N ARG A 790 9.62 8.63 -5.27
CA ARG A 790 9.75 7.23 -5.76
C ARG A 790 11.00 6.97 -6.58
N ASN A 791 11.67 8.03 -7.06
CA ASN A 791 12.92 7.93 -7.80
C ASN A 791 14.13 8.42 -6.98
N ASN A 792 13.99 8.64 -5.67
CA ASN A 792 15.04 9.16 -4.79
C ASN A 792 15.71 10.44 -5.35
N LYS A 793 14.88 11.39 -5.80
CA LYS A 793 15.28 12.65 -6.45
C LYS A 793 14.90 13.90 -5.62
N GLN A 794 14.38 13.71 -4.42
CA GLN A 794 14.05 14.84 -3.54
C GLN A 794 15.30 15.35 -2.80
N PHE A 795 16.15 14.44 -2.31
CA PHE A 795 17.34 14.77 -1.56
C PHE A 795 18.45 13.71 -1.70
N ASN A 796 19.68 14.06 -1.30
CA ASN A 796 20.81 13.14 -1.16
C ASN A 796 21.71 13.57 0.01
N TYR A 797 22.12 12.65 0.89
CA TYR A 797 22.93 13.01 2.08
C TYR A 797 24.30 13.61 1.74
N GLN A 798 24.84 13.33 0.54
CA GLN A 798 26.13 13.89 0.12
C GLN A 798 26.10 15.42 -0.01
N PHE A 799 24.92 16.04 -0.14
CA PHE A 799 24.79 17.50 -0.12
C PHE A 799 25.16 18.14 1.22
N ARG A 800 25.25 17.34 2.29
CA ARG A 800 25.67 17.78 3.63
C ARG A 800 27.11 17.39 3.97
N ASN A 801 27.89 16.89 3.00
CA ASN A 801 29.29 16.53 3.22
C ASN A 801 30.17 17.79 3.28
N GLU A 802 30.57 18.19 4.49
CA GLU A 802 31.43 19.36 4.73
C GLU A 802 32.77 19.30 3.98
N SER A 803 33.33 18.11 3.81
CA SER A 803 34.59 17.92 3.07
C SER A 803 34.45 18.33 1.60
N CYS A 804 33.22 18.38 1.09
CA CYS A 804 32.90 18.85 -0.25
C CYS A 804 32.64 20.35 -0.26
N VAL A 805 31.83 20.84 0.69
CA VAL A 805 31.37 22.23 0.73
C VAL A 805 32.51 23.24 0.98
N TYR A 806 33.61 22.81 1.61
CA TYR A 806 34.70 23.69 2.04
C TYR A 806 36.06 23.54 1.31
N PRO A 807 36.17 22.84 0.16
CA PRO A 807 37.22 23.15 -0.81
C PRO A 807 36.82 23.05 -2.31
N THR A 808 36.62 24.22 -2.90
CA THR A 808 36.71 24.63 -4.32
C THR A 808 35.81 24.00 -5.40
N VAL A 809 35.52 22.69 -5.46
CA VAL A 809 34.52 22.15 -6.43
C VAL A 809 33.94 20.80 -5.98
N CYS A 810 32.64 20.75 -5.78
CA CYS A 810 31.84 19.55 -5.55
C CYS A 810 31.34 18.91 -6.85
N ARG A 811 31.10 17.60 -6.81
CA ARG A 811 30.34 16.89 -7.86
C ARG A 811 28.92 16.61 -7.35
N PHE A 812 27.95 16.73 -8.25
CA PHE A 812 26.59 16.29 -7.95
C PHE A 812 26.57 14.77 -7.69
N PRO A 813 25.90 14.32 -6.63
CA PRO A 813 25.63 12.90 -6.46
C PRO A 813 24.73 12.42 -7.60
N ASN A 814 24.84 11.14 -7.96
CA ASN A 814 23.84 10.50 -8.81
C ASN A 814 22.67 10.07 -7.93
N SER A 815 21.43 10.16 -8.43
CA SER A 815 20.31 9.47 -7.79
C SER A 815 20.59 7.96 -7.75
N HIS A 816 20.47 7.36 -6.57
CA HIS A 816 20.57 5.92 -6.45
C HIS A 816 19.37 5.28 -7.18
N GLN A 817 19.63 4.24 -7.98
CA GLN A 817 18.54 3.47 -8.59
C GLN A 817 17.64 2.93 -7.48
N SER A 818 16.34 3.24 -7.54
CA SER A 818 15.38 2.75 -6.56
C SER A 818 15.43 1.21 -6.50
N TYR A 819 15.44 0.63 -5.29
CA TYR A 819 15.55 -0.81 -5.03
C TYR A 819 14.58 -1.68 -5.85
N ASN A 820 13.44 -1.10 -6.27
CA ASN A 820 12.44 -1.77 -7.11
C ASN A 820 12.95 -2.23 -8.49
N GLU A 821 14.12 -1.78 -8.95
CA GLU A 821 14.72 -2.29 -10.19
C GLU A 821 15.37 -3.67 -10.05
N ASN A 822 15.35 -4.31 -8.87
CA ASN A 822 15.72 -5.72 -8.69
C ASN A 822 14.58 -6.74 -8.96
N MET A 823 13.40 -6.25 -9.36
CA MET A 823 12.31 -7.08 -9.92
C MET A 823 12.65 -7.88 -11.21
N PRO A 824 13.67 -7.59 -12.05
CA PRO A 824 13.94 -8.39 -13.24
C PRO A 824 14.38 -9.82 -12.91
N LYS A 825 14.85 -10.14 -11.70
CA LYS A 825 15.15 -11.53 -11.34
C LYS A 825 13.90 -12.41 -11.30
N SER A 826 12.78 -11.90 -10.80
CA SER A 826 11.49 -12.62 -10.81
C SER A 826 10.90 -12.68 -12.22
N ILE A 827 11.08 -11.63 -13.03
CA ILE A 827 10.69 -11.63 -14.45
C ILE A 827 11.49 -12.67 -15.24
N ILE A 828 12.82 -12.73 -15.07
CA ILE A 828 13.69 -13.72 -15.71
C ILE A 828 13.27 -15.14 -15.28
N CYS A 829 13.07 -15.38 -13.98
CA CYS A 829 12.58 -16.67 -13.49
C CYS A 829 11.22 -17.03 -14.10
N SER A 830 10.31 -16.06 -14.24
CA SER A 830 8.98 -16.33 -14.80
C SER A 830 8.99 -16.54 -16.30
N VAL A 831 9.87 -15.86 -17.04
CA VAL A 831 10.11 -16.11 -18.48
C VAL A 831 10.71 -17.49 -18.69
N ILE A 832 11.65 -17.93 -17.84
CA ILE A 832 12.22 -19.28 -17.88
C ILE A 832 11.14 -20.33 -17.57
N ILE A 833 10.36 -20.14 -16.50
CA ILE A 833 9.26 -21.05 -16.14
C ILE A 833 8.23 -21.12 -17.28
N PHE A 834 7.90 -19.98 -17.89
CA PHE A 834 6.98 -19.92 -19.03
C PHE A 834 7.53 -20.67 -20.25
N GLY A 835 8.79 -20.45 -20.61
CA GLY A 835 9.45 -21.15 -21.71
C GLY A 835 9.46 -22.66 -21.51
N VAL A 836 9.71 -23.13 -20.29
CA VAL A 836 9.64 -24.56 -19.93
C VAL A 836 8.21 -25.09 -20.04
N CYS A 837 7.22 -24.38 -19.49
CA CYS A 837 5.83 -24.82 -19.54
C CYS A 837 5.27 -24.88 -20.97
N LEU A 838 5.60 -23.88 -21.80
CA LEU A 838 5.23 -23.85 -23.21
C LEU A 838 5.92 -24.96 -24.00
N GLY A 839 7.21 -25.20 -23.75
CA GLY A 839 7.95 -26.30 -24.35
C GLY A 839 7.34 -27.67 -24.04
N VAL A 840 6.99 -27.92 -22.77
CA VAL A 840 6.31 -29.14 -22.33
C VAL A 840 4.94 -29.27 -23.01
N PHE A 841 4.17 -28.18 -23.11
CA PHE A 841 2.88 -28.18 -23.79
C PHE A 841 2.99 -28.54 -25.28
N LEU A 842 3.89 -27.87 -26.01
CA LEU A 842 4.12 -28.14 -27.43
C LEU A 842 4.57 -29.58 -27.66
N TYR A 843 5.44 -30.10 -26.78
CA TYR A 843 5.87 -31.49 -26.82
C TYR A 843 4.71 -32.48 -26.61
N VAL A 844 3.82 -32.24 -25.63
CA VAL A 844 2.62 -33.06 -25.40
C VAL A 844 1.68 -33.00 -26.61
N CYS A 845 1.45 -31.81 -27.18
CA CYS A 845 0.63 -31.64 -28.38
C CYS A 845 1.22 -32.40 -29.58
N LEU A 846 2.54 -32.39 -29.77
CA LEU A 846 3.21 -33.15 -30.82
C LEU A 846 3.08 -34.66 -30.61
N LEU A 847 3.24 -35.16 -29.37
CA LEU A 847 3.04 -36.57 -29.04
C LEU A 847 1.59 -37.01 -29.30
N LEU A 848 0.62 -36.16 -28.93
CA LEU A 848 -0.80 -36.41 -29.18
C LEU A 848 -1.10 -36.42 -30.68
N TRP A 849 -0.60 -35.44 -31.44
CA TRP A 849 -0.74 -35.39 -32.89
C TRP A 849 -0.19 -36.64 -33.57
N LYS A 850 1.04 -37.04 -33.23
CA LYS A 850 1.68 -38.26 -33.74
C LYS A 850 0.83 -39.50 -33.45
N THR A 851 0.24 -39.57 -32.25
CA THR A 851 -0.67 -40.65 -31.87
C THR A 851 -1.95 -40.65 -32.71
N ILE A 852 -2.57 -39.47 -32.93
CA ILE A 852 -3.77 -39.33 -33.76
C ILE A 852 -3.48 -39.77 -35.20
N VAL A 853 -2.36 -39.35 -35.78
CA VAL A 853 -1.98 -39.72 -37.16
C VAL A 853 -1.82 -41.24 -37.29
N VAL A 854 -1.02 -41.87 -36.42
CA VAL A 854 -0.85 -43.34 -36.40
C VAL A 854 -2.19 -44.05 -36.24
N TYR A 855 -3.08 -43.46 -35.42
CA TYR A 855 -4.39 -44.02 -35.17
C TYR A 855 -5.35 -43.91 -36.38
N VAL A 856 -5.37 -42.75 -37.04
CA VAL A 856 -6.16 -42.52 -38.27
C VAL A 856 -5.69 -43.47 -39.37
N ASP A 857 -4.39 -43.66 -39.52
CA ASP A 857 -3.83 -44.62 -40.47
C ASP A 857 -4.24 -46.07 -40.16
N ASP A 858 -4.23 -46.52 -38.90
CA ASP A 858 -4.72 -47.87 -38.54
C ASP A 858 -6.21 -48.04 -38.84
N VAL A 859 -7.03 -47.01 -38.59
CA VAL A 859 -8.47 -47.04 -38.88
C VAL A 859 -8.73 -47.09 -40.39
N ILE A 860 -8.03 -46.28 -41.18
CA ILE A 860 -8.13 -46.29 -42.65
C ILE A 860 -7.71 -47.68 -43.18
N ASN A 861 -6.60 -48.21 -42.68
CA ASN A 861 -6.09 -49.52 -43.08
C ASN A 861 -7.05 -50.66 -42.72
N ARG A 862 -7.66 -50.65 -41.52
CA ARG A 862 -8.67 -51.65 -41.13
C ARG A 862 -9.96 -51.53 -41.96
N SER A 863 -10.42 -50.32 -42.21
CA SER A 863 -11.59 -50.06 -43.07
C SER A 863 -11.36 -50.61 -44.48
N ASN A 864 -10.18 -50.38 -45.04
CA ASN A 864 -9.78 -50.93 -46.34
C ASN A 864 -9.74 -52.46 -46.31
N ARG A 865 -9.15 -53.09 -45.29
CA ARG A 865 -9.16 -54.57 -45.13
C ARG A 865 -10.57 -55.15 -45.04
N LEU A 866 -11.48 -54.50 -44.31
CA LEU A 866 -12.88 -54.93 -44.18
C LEU A 866 -13.63 -54.81 -45.51
N LYS A 867 -13.42 -53.72 -46.27
CA LYS A 867 -13.95 -53.58 -47.62
C LYS A 867 -13.43 -54.68 -48.55
N THR A 868 -12.14 -55.02 -48.47
CA THR A 868 -11.56 -56.14 -49.25
C THR A 868 -12.14 -57.49 -48.84
N GLN A 869 -12.37 -57.74 -47.54
CA GLN A 869 -13.01 -58.97 -47.06
C GLN A 869 -14.48 -59.07 -47.47
N GLN A 870 -15.24 -57.98 -47.40
CA GLN A 870 -16.62 -57.94 -47.88
C GLN A 870 -16.71 -58.14 -49.41
N PHE A 871 -15.76 -57.57 -50.16
CA PHE A 871 -15.63 -57.81 -51.60
C PHE A 871 -15.35 -59.30 -51.90
N ARG A 872 -14.43 -59.93 -51.18
CA ARG A 872 -14.16 -61.38 -51.28
C ARG A 872 -15.37 -62.24 -50.88
N GLN A 873 -16.13 -61.86 -49.85
CA GLN A 873 -17.34 -62.57 -49.46
C GLN A 873 -18.47 -62.43 -50.49
N LYS A 874 -18.62 -61.28 -51.15
CA LYS A 874 -19.57 -61.09 -52.27
C LYS A 874 -19.16 -61.85 -53.53
N LEU A 875 -17.87 -62.10 -53.74
CA LEU A 875 -17.35 -62.93 -54.83
C LEU A 875 -17.49 -64.43 -54.56
N LYS A 876 -17.62 -64.85 -53.30
CA LYS A 876 -17.68 -66.28 -52.92
C LYS A 876 -18.85 -67.06 -53.58
N PRO A 877 -20.08 -66.51 -53.70
CA PRO A 877 -21.17 -67.16 -54.46
C PRO A 877 -20.90 -67.21 -55.97
N LEU A 878 -20.21 -66.20 -56.52
CA LEU A 878 -19.81 -66.16 -57.94
C LEU A 878 -18.71 -67.19 -58.25
N MET A 879 -17.77 -67.40 -57.33
CA MET A 879 -16.76 -68.46 -57.45
C MET A 879 -17.37 -69.86 -57.28
N LEU A 880 -18.35 -70.04 -56.38
CA LEU A 880 -19.08 -71.30 -56.21
C LEU A 880 -20.04 -71.64 -57.38
N LEU A 881 -20.47 -70.63 -58.14
CA LEU A 881 -21.17 -70.81 -59.42
C LEU A 881 -20.24 -71.22 -60.56
N TYR A 882 -18.94 -70.90 -60.46
CA TYR A 882 -17.91 -71.29 -61.42
C TYR A 882 -17.35 -72.70 -61.16
N GLU A 883 -17.32 -73.16 -59.90
CA GLU A 883 -16.82 -74.50 -59.53
C GLU A 883 -17.81 -75.65 -59.76
N ASN A 884 -19.10 -75.38 -59.97
CA ASN A 884 -20.13 -76.41 -60.15
C ASN A 884 -20.62 -76.61 -61.60
N ASN A 885 -19.99 -75.96 -62.58
CA ASN A 885 -20.25 -76.21 -64.00
C ASN A 885 -18.99 -76.79 -64.69
N PRO A 886 -18.98 -78.08 -65.08
CA PRO A 886 -17.90 -78.62 -65.89
C PRO A 886 -17.98 -78.01 -67.28
N VAL A 887 -17.03 -77.11 -67.59
CA VAL A 887 -16.79 -76.67 -68.97
C VAL A 887 -15.95 -77.74 -69.64
N THR A 888 -16.58 -78.52 -70.52
CA THR A 888 -15.92 -79.29 -71.57
C THR A 888 -15.18 -78.34 -72.53
N PRO A 889 -14.04 -78.76 -73.10
CA PRO A 889 -13.19 -77.89 -73.90
C PRO A 889 -13.87 -77.58 -75.24
N VAL A 890 -13.98 -76.30 -75.58
CA VAL A 890 -14.24 -75.86 -76.96
C VAL A 890 -13.05 -75.05 -77.44
N SER A 891 -12.61 -75.46 -78.61
CA SER A 891 -11.54 -74.96 -79.45
C SER A 891 -11.52 -73.46 -79.69
N GLN A 892 -10.30 -72.92 -79.75
CA GLN A 892 -9.82 -71.85 -80.63
C GLN A 892 -10.88 -71.04 -81.42
N SER A 893 -10.91 -69.72 -81.23
CA SER A 893 -10.57 -68.76 -82.29
C SER A 893 -10.52 -67.30 -81.79
N SER A 894 -9.49 -66.60 -82.29
CA SER A 894 -9.37 -65.16 -82.58
C SER A 894 -9.82 -64.07 -81.58
N SER A 895 -8.81 -63.26 -81.22
CA SER A 895 -8.79 -61.81 -80.88
C SER A 895 -9.82 -60.92 -81.60
N PRO A 896 -10.06 -59.63 -81.22
CA PRO A 896 -9.15 -58.71 -80.51
C PRO A 896 -9.74 -57.76 -79.42
N GLU A 897 -8.78 -57.11 -78.74
CA GLU A 897 -8.73 -55.82 -78.01
C GLU A 897 -9.81 -54.75 -78.33
N PRO A 898 -10.04 -53.76 -77.44
CA PRO A 898 -9.14 -53.19 -76.41
C PRO A 898 -9.57 -53.30 -74.94
#